data_AF-A0A944KGX3-F1
#
_entry.id   AF-A0A944KGX3-F1
#
_cell.length_a   1.000
_cell.length_b   1.000
_cell.length_c   1.000
_cell.angle_alpha   90.00
_cell.angle_beta   90.00
_cell.angle_gamma   90.00
#
_symmetry.space_group_name_H-M   'P 1'
#
loop_
_entity.id
_entity.type
_entity.pdbx_description
1 polymer ?
#
loop_
_entity_poly.entity_id
_entity_poly.type
_entity_poly.pdbx_seq_one_letter_code
_entity_poly.pdbx_strand_id
1 'polypeptide(L)'
;MALIASLLAAVPAQALNDTGTGGVFVPSTGRILDTAKGIGGYSTPMEAGTYRSIKVAGLAGLPDDGSVGAVSLNATVGASTGYGTLIGRPDANSGRSTMLIYNGVSGEYTSNTATVAVGADGTIQVMTETSARLILDVQGYYTANTDGIAAGGFVPVARRIVDTRSGTGAAQAAIAPGKSIDVQIAGTNGVPTGASGAVVNLIAVNSTAADGYLTPFAAGATKPANSLHYAPSETTSIQAQVPLSADGKVTIANASTTTNLLVDLQGYFTAAGKGGAAFTPAYGRAYDSRATGNTALAENETRSIQIAGTAGVPAMGSGISAVVLTLVVAHGGSNGYADAWAEGTTKPNTTAINFQINEIQTNTITVPLGANGKISLRNAAKATNYVVDVQGWYSNPLLPTVTCPTPYAAGAWVTALPEDEINCTVKVAPADSSNSNVDLYADGVYTAVTRSDTSSSTKTVTLQPEGGSHTITVVATGSDGADLRTAYEFGLGDWTKSNINPAPENAATTSLTPELSITSATDQIPSDALIDYTIRSADGTVVAESGDTTGEWAVPADVLAAKTQYSWNAVVTAPSGGASTDSVITTPTWTLTADPNVAPDDSANAAAAGSKSSYNLGACRHGGLRDRRWYNYTGVTGAYKTAVNTAVSQWNGLGLGISITQTSSASGAQFQVSAQNYGNVKWSGMAPFFDDCPSGYYNRILPLNLNTYYLKNYTAQQKATTTAHEFGHNLGLRHVGDDKDDYPCAKVALMNPGDTTRFRCGVYSPKIGDVNGIKKKYKK
;
A
#
# COMPACT_ATOMS: atom_id res chain seq x y z
N MET A 1 -51.19 20.84 -11.99
CA MET A 1 -50.05 21.50 -11.34
C MET A 1 -49.48 20.53 -10.32
N ALA A 2 -48.28 20.03 -10.60
CA ALA A 2 -47.54 19.12 -9.73
C ALA A 2 -46.85 19.92 -8.61
N LEU A 3 -46.82 19.39 -7.39
CA LEU A 3 -45.85 19.79 -6.37
C LEU A 3 -45.15 18.54 -5.87
N ILE A 4 -43.84 18.50 -6.13
CA ILE A 4 -42.91 17.42 -5.85
C ILE A 4 -42.51 17.52 -4.38
N ALA A 5 -42.79 16.49 -3.59
CA ALA A 5 -42.22 16.30 -2.26
C ALA A 5 -41.04 15.33 -2.36
N SER A 6 -39.84 15.87 -2.50
CA SER A 6 -38.60 15.12 -2.32
C SER A 6 -38.37 14.90 -0.83
N LEU A 7 -38.72 13.71 -0.35
CA LEU A 7 -38.29 13.20 0.96
C LEU A 7 -36.77 12.93 0.85
N LEU A 8 -35.95 13.86 1.35
CA LEU A 8 -34.51 13.64 1.50
C LEU A 8 -34.31 12.45 2.44
N ALA A 9 -33.92 11.31 1.88
CA ALA A 9 -33.26 10.27 2.64
C ALA A 9 -31.96 10.87 3.20
N ALA A 10 -31.87 10.97 4.53
CA ALA A 10 -30.64 11.32 5.20
C ALA A 10 -29.60 10.25 4.86
N VAL A 11 -28.63 10.61 4.02
CA VAL A 11 -27.41 9.82 3.84
C VAL A 11 -26.63 9.96 5.15
N PRO A 12 -26.35 8.88 5.91
CA PRO A 12 -25.47 9.01 7.05
C PRO A 12 -24.06 9.19 6.49
N ALA A 13 -23.57 10.43 6.48
CA ALA A 13 -22.15 10.71 6.42
C ALA A 13 -21.54 10.23 7.75
N GLN A 14 -21.01 9.01 7.77
CA GLN A 14 -20.15 8.56 8.87
C GLN A 14 -18.70 8.80 8.48
N ALA A 15 -18.05 9.70 9.20
CA ALA A 15 -16.60 9.85 9.17
C ALA A 15 -15.95 8.53 9.64
N LEU A 16 -15.25 7.87 8.73
CA LEU A 16 -14.38 6.72 9.03
C LEU A 16 -13.18 7.24 9.80
N ASN A 17 -13.26 7.17 11.13
CA ASN A 17 -12.16 7.53 12.03
C ASN A 17 -11.15 6.38 12.07
N ASP A 18 -10.31 6.29 11.04
CA ASP A 18 -9.15 5.40 11.04
C ASP A 18 -8.10 5.92 12.04
N THR A 19 -7.61 5.06 12.94
CA THR A 19 -6.62 5.42 13.98
C THR A 19 -5.27 4.73 13.79
N GLY A 20 -5.06 3.99 12.70
CA GLY A 20 -3.76 3.37 12.44
C GLY A 20 -3.70 2.65 11.11
N THR A 21 -2.58 2.84 10.42
CA THR A 21 -2.20 2.10 9.21
C THR A 21 -2.12 0.60 9.57
N GLY A 22 -2.81 -0.25 8.81
CA GLY A 22 -2.92 -1.68 9.11
C GLY A 22 -1.65 -2.48 8.77
N GLY A 23 -1.47 -3.63 9.42
CA GLY A 23 -0.28 -4.47 9.22
C GLY A 23 -0.37 -5.88 9.77
N VAL A 24 0.75 -6.57 9.82
CA VAL A 24 0.85 -8.02 10.04
C VAL A 24 1.28 -8.34 11.47
N PHE A 25 0.84 -9.50 11.97
CA PHE A 25 1.02 -9.89 13.35
C PHE A 25 2.43 -10.43 13.60
N VAL A 26 3.16 -9.80 14.52
CA VAL A 26 4.45 -10.26 15.02
C VAL A 26 4.24 -10.80 16.44
N PRO A 27 4.44 -12.11 16.66
CA PRO A 27 4.34 -12.69 17.98
C PRO A 27 5.41 -12.11 18.91
N SER A 28 4.99 -11.73 20.12
CA SER A 28 5.89 -11.32 21.18
C SER A 28 5.23 -11.57 22.53
N THR A 29 6.01 -11.66 23.60
CA THR A 29 5.44 -11.88 24.93
C THR A 29 6.20 -11.14 26.01
N GLY A 30 5.46 -10.62 26.97
CA GLY A 30 6.01 -9.96 28.15
C GLY A 30 4.99 -9.08 28.86
N ARG A 31 5.23 -8.87 30.15
CA ARG A 31 4.39 -8.02 30.99
C ARG A 31 4.78 -6.56 30.84
N ILE A 32 3.82 -5.71 30.49
CA ILE A 32 4.04 -4.26 30.36
C ILE A 32 3.42 -3.46 31.50
N LEU A 33 2.42 -4.03 32.18
CA LEU A 33 1.76 -3.41 33.33
C LEU A 33 1.42 -4.48 34.37
N ASP A 34 1.72 -4.19 35.63
CA ASP A 34 1.17 -4.89 36.79
C ASP A 34 1.14 -3.93 37.96
N THR A 35 -0.06 -3.40 38.18
CA THR A 35 -0.30 -2.38 39.20
C THR A 35 -0.03 -2.89 40.61
N ALA A 36 -0.09 -4.20 40.87
CA ALA A 36 0.21 -4.75 42.20
C ALA A 36 1.72 -4.85 42.45
N LYS A 37 2.52 -4.96 41.40
CA LYS A 37 3.98 -5.11 41.46
C LYS A 37 4.77 -3.85 41.08
N GLY A 38 4.10 -2.75 40.71
CA GLY A 38 4.78 -1.53 40.28
C GLY A 38 5.35 -1.59 38.85
N ILE A 39 5.01 -2.62 38.07
CA ILE A 39 5.50 -2.77 36.69
C ILE A 39 4.73 -1.79 35.80
N GLY A 40 5.42 -1.08 34.91
CA GLY A 40 4.83 -0.06 34.05
C GLY A 40 4.68 1.32 34.71
N GLY A 41 5.35 1.54 35.85
CA GLY A 41 5.41 2.85 36.53
C GLY A 41 4.26 3.13 37.49
N TYR A 42 3.34 2.18 37.69
CA TYR A 42 2.18 2.34 38.57
C TYR A 42 2.13 1.25 39.64
N SER A 43 2.07 1.65 40.91
CA SER A 43 2.02 0.73 42.07
C SER A 43 0.72 0.78 42.87
N THR A 44 -0.22 1.67 42.49
CA THR A 44 -1.55 1.80 43.09
C THR A 44 -2.62 1.17 42.20
N PRO A 45 -3.78 0.76 42.75
CA PRO A 45 -4.92 0.34 41.93
C PRO A 45 -5.26 1.42 40.91
N MET A 46 -5.84 1.01 39.79
CA MET A 46 -6.48 1.92 38.85
C MET A 46 -7.53 2.74 39.61
N GLU A 47 -7.53 4.05 39.41
CA GLU A 47 -8.58 4.91 39.96
C GLU A 47 -9.82 4.84 39.08
N ALA A 48 -10.99 4.71 39.71
CA ALA A 48 -12.26 4.58 39.01
C ALA A 48 -12.48 5.73 38.00
N GLY A 49 -12.80 5.39 36.75
CA GLY A 49 -13.12 6.37 35.71
C GLY A 49 -11.92 7.15 35.16
N THR A 50 -10.70 6.88 35.62
CA THR A 50 -9.50 7.64 35.24
C THR A 50 -8.60 6.84 34.30
N TYR A 51 -8.19 7.48 33.20
CA TYR A 51 -7.24 6.88 32.26
C TYR A 51 -5.81 6.96 32.77
N ARG A 52 -5.04 5.88 32.53
CA ARG A 52 -3.58 5.86 32.64
C ARG A 52 -2.97 5.64 31.27
N SER A 53 -1.94 6.42 30.95
CA SER A 53 -1.10 6.18 29.78
C SER A 53 -0.05 5.12 30.10
N ILE A 54 0.01 4.08 29.28
CA ILE A 54 0.91 2.94 29.40
C ILE A 54 1.81 2.93 28.16
N LYS A 55 3.14 3.03 28.35
CA LYS A 55 4.10 2.84 27.26
C LYS A 55 4.07 1.37 26.84
N VAL A 56 4.02 1.13 25.53
CA VAL A 56 4.05 -0.23 24.96
C VAL A 56 5.24 -0.42 24.01
N ALA A 57 5.56 0.61 23.23
CA ALA A 57 6.71 0.58 22.33
C ALA A 57 8.03 0.45 23.11
N GLY A 58 8.95 -0.35 22.58
CA GLY A 58 10.23 -0.67 23.24
C GLY A 58 10.14 -1.66 24.41
N LEU A 59 8.95 -2.15 24.77
CA LEU A 59 8.75 -3.11 25.87
C LEU A 59 8.27 -4.46 25.35
N ALA A 60 8.56 -5.53 26.10
CA ALA A 60 8.03 -6.88 25.82
C ALA A 60 8.23 -7.32 24.34
N GLY A 61 9.37 -6.96 23.74
CA GLY A 61 9.73 -7.27 22.35
C GLY A 61 9.09 -6.40 21.27
N LEU A 62 8.32 -5.37 21.64
CA LEU A 62 7.78 -4.39 20.69
C LEU A 62 8.88 -3.40 20.25
N PRO A 63 8.96 -3.04 18.95
CA PRO A 63 9.82 -1.95 18.47
C PRO A 63 9.47 -0.59 19.08
N ASP A 64 10.45 0.33 19.12
CA ASP A 64 10.28 1.74 19.52
C ASP A 64 10.59 2.72 18.38
N ASP A 65 10.47 2.24 17.13
CA ASP A 65 10.73 3.00 15.90
C ASP A 65 9.45 3.54 15.23
N GLY A 66 8.31 3.41 15.91
CA GLY A 66 7.00 3.81 15.38
C GLY A 66 6.36 2.77 14.44
N SER A 67 6.95 1.58 14.28
CA SER A 67 6.40 0.51 13.43
C SER A 67 5.24 -0.27 14.06
N VAL A 68 4.82 0.03 15.29
CA VAL A 68 3.71 -0.67 15.97
C VAL A 68 2.40 0.07 15.73
N GLY A 69 1.48 -0.54 14.98
CA GLY A 69 0.14 0.02 14.70
C GLY A 69 -0.91 -0.39 15.74
N ALA A 70 -0.83 -1.61 16.25
CA ALA A 70 -1.70 -2.09 17.33
C ALA A 70 -0.99 -3.13 18.20
N VAL A 71 -1.42 -3.27 19.45
CA VAL A 71 -0.90 -4.27 20.39
C VAL A 71 -1.99 -5.26 20.78
N SER A 72 -1.66 -6.55 20.74
CA SER A 72 -2.53 -7.64 21.23
C SER A 72 -2.15 -7.97 22.67
N LEU A 73 -3.11 -7.82 23.57
CA LEU A 73 -2.92 -7.91 25.01
C LEU A 73 -3.80 -9.00 25.60
N ASN A 74 -3.27 -9.77 26.55
CA ASN A 74 -4.08 -10.40 27.57
C ASN A 74 -4.24 -9.40 28.73
N ALA A 75 -5.44 -8.88 28.91
CA ALA A 75 -5.76 -7.97 29.99
C ALA A 75 -6.41 -8.74 31.14
N THR A 76 -5.89 -8.58 32.34
CA THR A 76 -6.41 -9.23 33.55
C THR A 76 -6.75 -8.19 34.61
N VAL A 77 -7.99 -8.16 35.05
CA VAL A 77 -8.49 -7.32 36.13
C VAL A 77 -8.71 -8.19 37.36
N GLY A 78 -8.25 -7.74 38.52
CA GLY A 78 -8.50 -8.39 39.80
C GLY A 78 -8.60 -7.38 40.94
N ALA A 79 -8.99 -7.84 42.13
CA ALA A 79 -9.21 -6.99 43.30
C ALA A 79 -10.09 -5.75 42.99
N SER A 80 -11.14 -5.94 42.19
CA SER A 80 -12.12 -4.91 41.85
C SER A 80 -13.03 -4.62 43.05
N THR A 81 -13.49 -3.37 43.20
CA THR A 81 -14.47 -3.00 44.23
C THR A 81 -15.93 -3.18 43.78
N GLY A 82 -16.16 -3.68 42.55
CA GLY A 82 -17.47 -3.83 41.95
C GLY A 82 -17.37 -4.16 40.46
N TYR A 83 -18.52 -4.48 39.86
CA TYR A 83 -18.65 -4.71 38.42
C TYR A 83 -18.19 -3.50 37.62
N GLY A 84 -17.52 -3.73 36.50
CA GLY A 84 -17.12 -2.65 35.62
C GLY A 84 -16.51 -3.14 34.32
N THR A 85 -16.21 -2.16 33.47
CA THR A 85 -15.59 -2.35 32.17
C THR A 85 -14.13 -1.89 32.22
N LEU A 86 -13.25 -2.64 31.54
CA LEU A 86 -11.92 -2.17 31.16
C LEU A 86 -11.99 -1.63 29.74
N ILE A 87 -11.54 -0.39 29.58
CA ILE A 87 -11.59 0.35 28.32
C ILE A 87 -10.17 0.71 27.90
N GLY A 88 -9.86 0.53 26.61
CA GLY A 88 -8.61 0.93 25.98
C GLY A 88 -8.82 1.94 24.85
N ARG A 89 -7.81 2.76 24.56
CA ARG A 89 -7.75 3.65 23.39
C ARG A 89 -6.29 4.07 23.11
N PRO A 90 -5.93 4.46 21.87
CA PRO A 90 -4.57 4.92 21.58
C PRO A 90 -4.26 6.27 22.25
N ASP A 91 -5.20 7.21 22.24
CA ASP A 91 -5.03 8.54 22.81
C ASP A 91 -6.35 9.17 23.29
N ALA A 92 -6.29 10.41 23.79
CA ALA A 92 -7.43 11.12 24.33
C ALA A 92 -8.50 11.52 23.31
N ASN A 93 -8.12 11.65 22.03
CA ASN A 93 -8.96 12.10 20.92
C ASN A 93 -9.63 10.94 20.18
N SER A 94 -9.15 9.72 20.42
CA SER A 94 -9.65 8.51 19.78
C SER A 94 -10.84 7.91 20.52
N GLY A 95 -11.63 7.14 19.79
CA GLY A 95 -12.72 6.37 20.38
C GLY A 95 -12.23 5.25 21.29
N ARG A 96 -13.19 4.66 22.00
CA ARG A 96 -12.94 3.70 23.08
C ARG A 96 -13.20 2.28 22.60
N SER A 97 -12.32 1.35 22.95
CA SER A 97 -12.49 -0.07 22.74
C SER A 97 -12.81 -0.76 24.06
N THR A 98 -13.91 -1.52 24.09
CA THR A 98 -14.26 -2.40 25.22
C THR A 98 -13.28 -3.58 25.24
N MET A 99 -12.40 -3.66 26.24
CA MET A 99 -11.40 -4.74 26.36
C MET A 99 -11.98 -5.96 27.08
N LEU A 100 -12.63 -5.75 28.22
CA LEU A 100 -13.34 -6.79 28.97
C LEU A 100 -14.34 -6.19 29.95
N ILE A 101 -15.37 -6.97 30.29
CA ILE A 101 -16.23 -6.73 31.46
C ILE A 101 -15.76 -7.67 32.57
N TYR A 102 -15.54 -7.11 33.76
CA TYR A 102 -15.12 -7.87 34.94
C TYR A 102 -16.19 -7.79 36.02
N ASN A 103 -16.21 -8.83 36.85
CA ASN A 103 -17.15 -8.92 37.95
C ASN A 103 -16.67 -8.14 39.19
N GLY A 104 -17.57 -7.97 40.16
CA GLY A 104 -17.26 -7.34 41.45
C GLY A 104 -16.86 -8.35 42.54
N VAL A 105 -16.48 -9.58 42.19
CA VAL A 105 -16.20 -10.63 43.16
C VAL A 105 -14.79 -10.44 43.72
N SER A 106 -14.72 -10.10 45.01
CA SER A 106 -13.45 -9.88 45.70
C SER A 106 -12.56 -11.12 45.64
N GLY A 107 -11.37 -10.98 45.05
CA GLY A 107 -10.35 -12.04 44.96
C GLY A 107 -10.35 -12.81 43.64
N GLU A 108 -11.36 -12.63 42.79
CA GLU A 108 -11.39 -13.23 41.46
C GLU A 108 -10.59 -12.39 40.46
N TYR A 109 -9.99 -13.06 39.48
CA TYR A 109 -9.33 -12.45 38.33
C TYR A 109 -10.15 -12.74 37.08
N THR A 110 -10.54 -11.70 36.36
CA THR A 110 -11.16 -11.82 35.03
C THR A 110 -10.15 -11.41 33.97
N SER A 111 -9.99 -12.25 32.94
CA SER A 111 -9.08 -11.95 31.82
C SER A 111 -9.77 -12.08 30.47
N ASN A 112 -9.31 -11.28 29.51
CA ASN A 112 -9.70 -11.42 28.10
C ASN A 112 -8.55 -10.93 27.20
N THR A 113 -8.52 -11.44 25.97
CA THR A 113 -7.67 -10.86 24.92
C THR A 113 -8.28 -9.55 24.42
N ALA A 114 -7.48 -8.53 24.17
CA ALA A 114 -7.90 -7.30 23.52
C ALA A 114 -6.78 -6.75 22.62
N THR A 115 -7.14 -6.36 21.40
CA THR A 115 -6.28 -5.64 20.47
C THR A 115 -6.61 -4.16 20.55
N VAL A 116 -5.60 -3.33 20.79
CA VAL A 116 -5.76 -1.88 20.95
C VAL A 116 -4.78 -1.17 20.02
N ALA A 117 -5.26 -0.17 19.29
CA ALA A 117 -4.40 0.71 18.49
C ALA A 117 -3.33 1.37 19.38
N VAL A 118 -2.14 1.58 18.83
CA VAL A 118 -1.04 2.25 19.55
C VAL A 118 -0.92 3.67 19.04
N GLY A 119 -0.87 4.64 19.95
CA GLY A 119 -0.68 6.04 19.60
C GLY A 119 0.69 6.30 18.98
N ALA A 120 0.83 7.41 18.26
CA ALA A 120 2.09 7.79 17.60
C ALA A 120 3.28 7.98 18.57
N ASP A 121 3.02 8.16 19.87
CA ASP A 121 4.02 8.22 20.94
C ASP A 121 4.43 6.83 21.48
N GLY A 122 3.88 5.76 20.91
CA GLY A 122 4.11 4.39 21.32
C GLY A 122 3.41 4.01 22.63
N THR A 123 2.33 4.70 22.99
CA THR A 123 1.53 4.44 24.20
C THR A 123 0.10 3.99 23.88
N ILE A 124 -0.57 3.45 24.90
CA ILE A 124 -2.02 3.27 24.95
C ILE A 124 -2.56 3.92 26.23
N GLN A 125 -3.84 4.29 26.24
CA GLN A 125 -4.55 4.69 27.45
C GLN A 125 -5.55 3.62 27.88
N VAL A 126 -5.55 3.28 29.16
CA VAL A 126 -6.49 2.31 29.75
C VAL A 126 -7.21 2.89 30.97
N MET A 127 -8.47 2.51 31.17
CA MET A 127 -9.31 2.95 32.29
C MET A 127 -10.20 1.81 32.77
N THR A 128 -10.37 1.71 34.09
CA THR A 128 -11.35 0.83 34.74
C THR A 128 -12.48 1.66 35.32
N GLU A 129 -13.72 1.22 35.14
CA GLU A 129 -14.89 1.93 35.70
C GLU A 129 -14.94 1.91 37.24
N THR A 130 -14.38 0.88 37.87
CA THR A 130 -14.21 0.80 39.33
C THR A 130 -12.74 0.77 39.72
N SER A 131 -12.45 0.94 41.02
CA SER A 131 -11.10 0.75 41.53
C SER A 131 -10.71 -0.72 41.41
N ALA A 132 -9.63 -1.02 40.69
CA ALA A 132 -9.19 -2.40 40.47
C ALA A 132 -7.67 -2.50 40.24
N ARG A 133 -7.11 -3.69 40.41
CA ARG A 133 -5.74 -4.00 39.94
C ARG A 133 -5.82 -4.48 38.50
N LEU A 134 -4.89 -3.97 37.69
CA LEU A 134 -4.75 -4.32 36.28
C LEU A 134 -3.38 -4.92 36.01
N ILE A 135 -3.38 -5.97 35.20
CA ILE A 135 -2.21 -6.58 34.56
C ILE A 135 -2.44 -6.57 33.05
N LEU A 136 -1.40 -6.18 32.29
CA LEU A 136 -1.39 -6.26 30.83
C LEU A 136 -0.15 -7.06 30.40
N ASP A 137 -0.41 -8.21 29.78
CA ASP A 137 0.61 -9.08 29.19
C ASP A 137 0.48 -9.05 27.66
N VAL A 138 1.58 -8.82 26.95
CA VAL A 138 1.62 -8.81 25.48
C VAL A 138 1.52 -10.24 24.93
N GLN A 139 0.70 -10.41 23.90
CA GLN A 139 0.61 -11.62 23.07
C GLN A 139 1.26 -11.43 21.69
N GLY A 140 1.43 -10.18 21.27
CA GLY A 140 2.13 -9.76 20.07
C GLY A 140 1.72 -8.36 19.68
N TYR A 141 2.17 -7.92 18.51
CA TYR A 141 1.80 -6.62 17.96
C TYR A 141 1.52 -6.73 16.46
N TYR A 142 0.80 -5.75 15.93
CA TYR A 142 0.57 -5.59 14.50
C TYR A 142 1.44 -4.44 14.00
N THR A 143 2.11 -4.64 12.87
CA THR A 143 2.89 -3.57 12.25
C THR A 143 1.98 -2.42 11.81
N ALA A 144 2.55 -1.22 11.72
CA ALA A 144 1.86 -0.04 11.22
C ALA A 144 1.72 -0.09 9.69
N ASN A 145 2.52 -0.83 8.94
CA ASN A 145 2.37 -0.89 7.48
C ASN A 145 2.43 -2.33 6.99
N THR A 146 1.89 -2.56 5.79
CA THR A 146 2.12 -3.76 4.99
C THR A 146 3.51 -3.71 4.33
N ASP A 147 4.56 -3.57 5.13
CA ASP A 147 5.93 -3.40 4.64
C ASP A 147 6.53 -4.68 4.00
N GLY A 148 5.80 -5.81 4.00
CA GLY A 148 6.17 -7.04 3.29
C GLY A 148 7.47 -7.70 3.79
N ILE A 149 8.10 -7.13 4.82
CA ILE A 149 9.43 -7.51 5.32
C ILE A 149 9.34 -8.13 6.73
N ALA A 150 8.22 -7.99 7.46
CA ALA A 150 8.03 -8.62 8.77
C ALA A 150 6.72 -9.43 8.81
N ALA A 151 6.75 -10.69 9.28
CA ALA A 151 5.62 -11.59 9.54
C ALA A 151 4.57 -11.84 8.41
N GLY A 152 3.76 -12.88 8.60
CA GLY A 152 2.73 -13.30 7.63
C GLY A 152 1.33 -12.80 7.99
N GLY A 153 0.47 -12.61 6.99
CA GLY A 153 -0.90 -12.16 7.20
C GLY A 153 -1.82 -13.25 7.75
N PHE A 154 -3.00 -12.84 8.21
CA PHE A 154 -4.01 -13.69 8.81
C PHE A 154 -4.83 -14.44 7.75
N VAL A 155 -5.17 -15.70 8.05
CA VAL A 155 -6.08 -16.53 7.27
C VAL A 155 -7.14 -17.11 8.21
N PRO A 156 -8.44 -16.79 8.01
CA PRO A 156 -9.50 -17.30 8.86
C PRO A 156 -9.73 -18.80 8.64
N VAL A 157 -9.93 -19.52 9.74
CA VAL A 157 -10.30 -20.94 9.76
C VAL A 157 -11.26 -21.12 10.93
N ALA A 158 -12.32 -21.93 10.80
CA ALA A 158 -13.23 -22.20 11.92
C ALA A 158 -13.37 -23.70 12.14
N ARG A 159 -12.74 -24.25 13.20
CA ARG A 159 -12.89 -25.66 13.59
C ARG A 159 -12.43 -25.93 15.01
N ARG A 160 -13.06 -26.91 15.67
CA ARG A 160 -12.54 -27.52 16.90
C ARG A 160 -11.36 -28.42 16.57
N ILE A 161 -10.21 -28.15 17.19
CA ILE A 161 -8.99 -28.93 17.02
C ILE A 161 -8.63 -29.77 18.24
N VAL A 162 -9.13 -29.41 19.42
CA VAL A 162 -8.98 -30.19 20.66
C VAL A 162 -10.31 -30.32 21.38
N ASP A 163 -10.60 -31.51 21.90
CA ASP A 163 -11.59 -31.75 22.95
C ASP A 163 -11.09 -32.89 23.84
N THR A 164 -10.62 -32.54 25.04
CA THR A 164 -10.08 -33.52 25.99
C THR A 164 -11.12 -34.48 26.54
N ARG A 165 -12.42 -34.21 26.33
CA ARG A 165 -13.51 -35.09 26.80
C ARG A 165 -13.78 -36.24 25.83
N SER A 166 -13.51 -36.03 24.54
CA SER A 166 -13.69 -37.04 23.48
C SER A 166 -12.37 -37.61 22.94
N GLY A 167 -11.22 -37.04 23.33
CA GLY A 167 -9.91 -37.43 22.80
C GLY A 167 -9.62 -36.87 21.40
N THR A 168 -10.31 -35.80 21.01
CA THR A 168 -10.04 -35.11 19.74
C THR A 168 -8.76 -34.31 19.89
N GLY A 169 -7.76 -34.56 19.04
CA GLY A 169 -6.51 -33.78 18.96
C GLY A 169 -5.57 -33.85 20.18
N ALA A 170 -6.01 -34.47 21.28
CA ALA A 170 -5.26 -34.68 22.51
C ALA A 170 -5.79 -35.96 23.20
N ALA A 171 -5.10 -36.40 24.26
CA ALA A 171 -5.58 -37.53 25.07
C ALA A 171 -6.98 -37.24 25.67
N GLN A 172 -7.81 -38.29 25.76
CA GLN A 172 -9.12 -38.21 26.42
C GLN A 172 -8.96 -38.15 27.94
N ALA A 173 -8.46 -37.03 28.46
CA ALA A 173 -8.22 -36.83 29.87
C ALA A 173 -8.25 -35.33 30.22
N ALA A 174 -8.84 -35.00 31.36
CA ALA A 174 -8.73 -33.66 31.92
C ALA A 174 -7.26 -33.31 32.22
N ILE A 175 -6.92 -32.03 32.08
CA ILE A 175 -5.57 -31.53 32.34
C ILE A 175 -5.44 -31.28 33.83
N ALA A 176 -4.61 -32.06 34.52
CA ALA A 176 -4.35 -31.89 35.95
C ALA A 176 -3.55 -30.59 36.24
N PRO A 177 -3.58 -30.08 37.49
CA PRO A 177 -2.77 -28.94 37.90
C PRO A 177 -1.28 -29.16 37.63
N GLY A 178 -0.61 -28.12 37.13
CA GLY A 178 0.81 -28.15 36.77
C GLY A 178 1.15 -29.02 35.55
N LYS A 179 0.15 -29.53 34.82
CA LYS A 179 0.34 -30.28 33.57
C LYS A 179 0.06 -29.41 32.35
N SER A 180 0.49 -29.88 31.20
CA SER A 180 0.27 -29.23 29.92
C SER A 180 -0.13 -30.26 28.85
N ILE A 181 -0.69 -29.75 27.76
CA ILE A 181 -0.88 -30.51 26.53
C ILE A 181 -0.18 -29.81 25.38
N ASP A 182 0.37 -30.59 24.45
CA ASP A 182 0.90 -30.08 23.19
C ASP A 182 -0.13 -30.31 22.08
N VAL A 183 -0.39 -29.27 21.30
CA VAL A 183 -1.40 -29.24 20.25
C VAL A 183 -0.70 -28.96 18.91
N GLN A 184 -0.84 -29.90 17.96
CA GLN A 184 -0.37 -29.70 16.59
C GLN A 184 -1.36 -28.82 15.83
N ILE A 185 -0.88 -27.66 15.36
CA ILE A 185 -1.69 -26.71 14.59
C ILE A 185 -1.26 -26.69 13.12
N ALA A 186 0.01 -26.37 12.83
CA ALA A 186 0.50 -26.30 11.45
C ALA A 186 0.70 -27.70 10.83
N GLY A 187 0.61 -27.81 9.51
CA GLY A 187 0.73 -29.08 8.78
C GLY A 187 -0.48 -30.01 8.94
N THR A 188 -1.53 -29.55 9.63
CA THR A 188 -2.81 -30.24 9.81
C THR A 188 -3.93 -29.20 9.83
N ASN A 189 -5.19 -29.61 9.98
CA ASN A 189 -6.30 -28.71 10.30
C ASN A 189 -6.57 -27.59 9.27
N GLY A 190 -6.09 -27.72 8.03
CA GLY A 190 -6.18 -26.67 7.01
C GLY A 190 -5.16 -25.55 7.18
N VAL A 191 -4.15 -25.74 8.04
CA VAL A 191 -3.05 -24.81 8.31
C VAL A 191 -1.78 -25.34 7.62
N PRO A 192 -1.17 -24.59 6.69
CA PRO A 192 0.10 -24.97 6.05
C PRO A 192 1.24 -25.15 7.06
N THR A 193 2.25 -25.95 6.70
CA THR A 193 3.51 -25.97 7.44
C THR A 193 4.18 -24.59 7.39
N GLY A 194 4.87 -24.22 8.47
CA GLY A 194 5.55 -22.92 8.57
C GLY A 194 4.66 -21.73 8.94
N ALA A 195 3.38 -21.92 9.26
CA ALA A 195 2.57 -20.88 9.90
C ALA A 195 3.28 -20.34 11.15
N SER A 196 3.29 -19.03 11.33
CA SER A 196 4.06 -18.35 12.39
C SER A 196 3.32 -18.26 13.72
N GLY A 197 1.98 -18.28 13.67
CA GLY A 197 1.11 -18.14 14.83
C GLY A 197 -0.31 -18.64 14.55
N ALA A 198 -1.10 -18.74 15.61
CA ALA A 198 -2.51 -19.12 15.53
C ALA A 198 -3.37 -18.24 16.43
N VAL A 199 -4.62 -18.03 16.00
CA VAL A 199 -5.69 -17.46 16.82
C VAL A 199 -6.61 -18.58 17.25
N VAL A 200 -6.71 -18.81 18.55
CA VAL A 200 -7.48 -19.91 19.13
C VAL A 200 -8.44 -19.39 20.20
N ASN A 201 -9.60 -20.00 20.32
CA ASN A 201 -10.49 -19.85 21.47
C ASN A 201 -10.28 -21.03 22.41
N LEU A 202 -9.83 -20.75 23.63
CA LEU A 202 -9.67 -21.74 24.68
C LEU A 202 -10.97 -21.80 25.49
N ILE A 203 -11.53 -22.99 25.62
CA ILE A 203 -12.78 -23.22 26.34
C ILE A 203 -12.46 -24.16 27.50
N ALA A 204 -12.21 -23.57 28.67
CA ALA A 204 -11.94 -24.31 29.90
C ALA A 204 -13.26 -24.72 30.53
N VAL A 205 -13.51 -26.03 30.64
CA VAL A 205 -14.68 -26.60 31.30
C VAL A 205 -14.26 -26.97 32.73
N ASN A 206 -14.39 -26.01 33.63
CA ASN A 206 -14.00 -26.16 35.03
C ASN A 206 -15.18 -26.64 35.88
N SER A 207 -15.04 -27.81 36.49
CA SER A 207 -16.05 -28.38 37.41
C SER A 207 -15.64 -28.24 38.87
N THR A 208 -14.59 -27.47 39.17
CA THR A 208 -14.04 -27.31 40.53
C THR A 208 -14.51 -26.01 41.15
N ALA A 209 -14.55 -25.94 42.48
CA ALA A 209 -14.94 -24.72 43.21
C ALA A 209 -13.84 -23.63 43.23
N ALA A 210 -12.67 -23.91 42.66
CA ALA A 210 -11.57 -22.96 42.57
C ALA A 210 -11.40 -22.50 41.12
N ASP A 211 -10.97 -21.26 40.95
CA ASP A 211 -10.59 -20.67 39.68
C ASP A 211 -9.26 -21.25 39.19
N GLY A 212 -8.89 -20.91 37.96
CA GLY A 212 -7.58 -21.27 37.45
C GLY A 212 -7.18 -20.46 36.23
N TYR A 213 -6.05 -20.82 35.64
CA TYR A 213 -5.59 -20.17 34.43
C TYR A 213 -4.85 -21.12 33.49
N LEU A 214 -4.95 -20.78 32.21
CA LEU A 214 -4.23 -21.41 31.11
C LEU A 214 -3.16 -20.47 30.59
N THR A 215 -2.03 -21.05 30.18
CA THR A 215 -0.93 -20.33 29.54
C THR A 215 -0.58 -21.02 28.23
N PRO A 216 -1.04 -20.50 27.07
CA PRO A 216 -0.63 -20.98 25.76
C PRO A 216 0.69 -20.32 25.32
N PHE A 217 1.62 -21.11 24.78
CA PHE A 217 2.91 -20.64 24.26
C PHE A 217 3.47 -21.61 23.22
N ALA A 218 4.43 -21.16 22.41
CA ALA A 218 5.09 -22.03 21.43
C ALA A 218 5.72 -23.25 22.10
N ALA A 219 5.50 -24.44 21.56
CA ALA A 219 6.02 -25.67 22.17
C ALA A 219 7.56 -25.64 22.25
N GLY A 220 8.10 -26.06 23.41
CA GLY A 220 9.53 -26.01 23.70
C GLY A 220 10.07 -24.62 24.09
N ALA A 221 9.27 -23.56 24.03
CA ALA A 221 9.65 -22.25 24.55
C ALA A 221 9.54 -22.17 26.08
N THR A 222 10.15 -21.15 26.66
CA THR A 222 9.97 -20.87 28.10
C THR A 222 8.54 -20.38 28.34
N LYS A 223 7.85 -20.97 29.33
CA LYS A 223 6.48 -20.59 29.69
C LYS A 223 6.45 -19.10 30.08
N PRO A 224 5.67 -18.25 29.39
CA PRO A 224 5.54 -16.84 29.76
C PRO A 224 4.70 -16.65 31.03
N ALA A 225 4.71 -15.43 31.56
CA ALA A 225 3.95 -15.06 32.77
C ALA A 225 2.46 -14.75 32.50
N ASN A 226 2.02 -14.83 31.24
CA ASN A 226 0.64 -14.59 30.82
C ASN A 226 -0.29 -15.69 31.36
N SER A 227 -1.44 -15.25 31.90
CA SER A 227 -2.44 -16.13 32.50
C SER A 227 -3.82 -15.78 31.95
N LEU A 228 -4.45 -16.71 31.25
CA LEU A 228 -5.84 -16.62 30.81
C LEU A 228 -6.71 -17.31 31.87
N HIS A 229 -7.33 -16.49 32.72
CA HIS A 229 -8.09 -16.88 33.90
C HIS A 229 -9.49 -17.40 33.55
N TYR A 230 -9.82 -18.59 34.07
CA TYR A 230 -11.14 -19.21 33.99
C TYR A 230 -11.79 -19.31 35.37
N ALA A 231 -13.11 -19.10 35.40
CA ALA A 231 -13.91 -19.01 36.61
C ALA A 231 -14.12 -20.37 37.30
N PRO A 232 -14.42 -20.39 38.61
CA PRO A 232 -14.80 -21.61 39.32
C PRO A 232 -16.16 -22.15 38.86
N SER A 233 -16.27 -23.47 38.74
CA SER A 233 -17.54 -24.18 38.47
C SER A 233 -18.29 -23.71 37.22
N GLU A 234 -17.54 -23.26 36.23
CA GLU A 234 -18.05 -22.66 35.01
C GLU A 234 -17.25 -23.12 33.77
N THR A 235 -17.87 -23.02 32.60
CA THR A 235 -17.16 -23.06 31.32
C THR A 235 -16.79 -21.66 30.87
N THR A 236 -15.50 -21.34 30.81
CA THR A 236 -15.00 -20.01 30.38
C THR A 236 -14.37 -20.09 28.99
N SER A 237 -14.79 -19.21 28.09
CA SER A 237 -14.21 -19.01 26.75
C SER A 237 -13.27 -17.81 26.74
N ILE A 238 -12.04 -17.98 26.24
CA ILE A 238 -11.05 -16.91 26.13
C ILE A 238 -10.22 -17.10 24.86
N GLN A 239 -10.22 -16.13 23.95
CA GLN A 239 -9.29 -16.14 22.82
C GLN A 239 -7.85 -15.94 23.27
N ALA A 240 -6.92 -16.57 22.57
CA ALA A 240 -5.50 -16.30 22.63
C ALA A 240 -4.91 -16.16 21.21
N GLN A 241 -3.91 -15.30 21.07
CA GLN A 241 -3.07 -15.22 19.89
C GLN A 241 -1.69 -15.75 20.27
N VAL A 242 -1.23 -16.81 19.62
CA VAL A 242 -0.11 -17.62 20.13
C VAL A 242 0.90 -17.87 19.02
N PRO A 243 2.22 -17.67 19.26
CA PRO A 243 3.24 -18.16 18.33
C PRO A 243 3.22 -19.68 18.23
N LEU A 244 3.55 -20.20 17.04
CA LEU A 244 3.79 -21.62 16.84
C LEU A 244 5.30 -21.91 16.97
N SER A 245 5.65 -23.11 17.45
CA SER A 245 7.02 -23.61 17.33
C SER A 245 7.39 -23.84 15.86
N ALA A 246 8.68 -24.09 15.57
CA ALA A 246 9.13 -24.44 14.23
C ALA A 246 8.40 -25.68 13.65
N ASP A 247 7.98 -26.60 14.52
CA ASP A 247 7.19 -27.79 14.16
C ASP A 247 5.68 -27.51 14.07
N GLY A 248 5.23 -26.27 14.30
CA GLY A 248 3.83 -25.88 14.21
C GLY A 248 2.97 -26.19 15.43
N LYS A 249 3.58 -26.33 16.62
CA LYS A 249 2.90 -26.74 17.85
C LYS A 249 2.75 -25.60 18.88
N VAL A 250 1.71 -25.72 19.70
CA VAL A 250 1.48 -24.91 20.90
C VAL A 250 1.45 -25.82 22.13
N THR A 251 2.10 -25.40 23.20
CA THR A 251 1.90 -25.99 24.54
C THR A 251 0.88 -25.15 25.29
N ILE A 252 -0.14 -25.79 25.87
CA ILE A 252 -1.13 -25.15 26.75
C ILE A 252 -0.93 -25.70 28.15
N ALA A 253 -0.34 -24.88 29.03
CA ALA A 253 -0.12 -25.24 30.42
C ALA A 253 -1.31 -24.85 31.30
N ASN A 254 -1.68 -25.75 32.20
CA ASN A 254 -2.68 -25.54 33.23
C ASN A 254 -2.02 -25.50 34.61
N ALA A 255 -2.34 -24.49 35.42
CA ALA A 255 -1.63 -24.26 36.67
C ALA A 255 -2.41 -24.66 37.94
N SER A 256 -3.72 -24.41 38.00
CA SER A 256 -4.44 -24.34 39.28
C SER A 256 -5.31 -25.55 39.58
N THR A 257 -6.27 -25.89 38.71
CA THR A 257 -7.30 -26.91 38.99
C THR A 257 -7.41 -27.92 37.85
N THR A 258 -7.93 -29.12 38.10
CA THR A 258 -8.19 -30.07 37.03
C THR A 258 -9.32 -29.55 36.14
N THR A 259 -9.06 -29.40 34.84
CA THR A 259 -10.04 -28.85 33.89
C THR A 259 -10.06 -29.63 32.58
N ASN A 260 -11.22 -29.73 31.94
CA ASN A 260 -11.30 -30.17 30.56
C ASN A 260 -11.08 -28.96 29.64
N LEU A 261 -10.46 -29.18 28.49
CA LEU A 261 -10.15 -28.11 27.55
C LEU A 261 -10.65 -28.47 26.15
N LEU A 262 -11.34 -27.51 25.54
CA LEU A 262 -11.56 -27.49 24.11
C LEU A 262 -10.76 -26.34 23.51
N VAL A 263 -10.28 -26.54 22.29
CA VAL A 263 -9.56 -25.51 21.53
C VAL A 263 -10.20 -25.39 20.17
N ASP A 264 -10.76 -24.22 19.90
CA ASP A 264 -11.35 -23.87 18.60
C ASP A 264 -10.38 -22.95 17.86
N LEU A 265 -9.92 -23.39 16.69
CA LEU A 265 -9.09 -22.59 15.79
C LEU A 265 -9.97 -21.55 15.09
N GLN A 266 -9.61 -20.27 15.21
CA GLN A 266 -10.26 -19.13 14.54
C GLN A 266 -9.47 -18.62 13.33
N GLY A 267 -8.19 -18.98 13.23
CA GLY A 267 -7.34 -18.75 12.06
C GLY A 267 -5.86 -18.88 12.39
N TYR A 268 -5.02 -18.60 11.41
CA TYR A 268 -3.57 -18.67 11.54
C TYR A 268 -2.88 -17.48 10.86
N PHE A 269 -1.65 -17.21 11.30
CA PHE A 269 -0.77 -16.25 10.64
C PHE A 269 0.22 -17.01 9.75
N THR A 270 0.34 -16.61 8.48
CA THR A 270 1.24 -17.26 7.53
C THR A 270 2.71 -17.04 7.93
N ALA A 271 3.64 -17.69 7.22
CA ALA A 271 5.05 -17.35 7.33
C ALA A 271 5.31 -15.96 6.72
N ALA A 272 6.43 -15.32 7.11
CA ALA A 272 6.86 -14.07 6.49
C ALA A 272 6.94 -14.21 4.95
N GLY A 273 6.40 -13.21 4.24
CA GLY A 273 6.39 -13.17 2.77
C GLY A 273 5.45 -14.18 2.10
N LYS A 274 4.56 -14.86 2.83
CA LYS A 274 3.59 -15.83 2.28
C LYS A 274 2.16 -15.29 2.13
N GLY A 275 1.99 -13.96 2.21
CA GLY A 275 0.69 -13.28 2.02
C GLY A 275 -0.27 -13.46 3.20
N GLY A 276 -1.56 -13.26 2.96
CA GLY A 276 -2.60 -13.27 4.00
C GLY A 276 -3.06 -11.85 4.36
N ALA A 277 -4.11 -11.78 5.17
CA ALA A 277 -4.79 -10.53 5.44
C ALA A 277 -4.08 -9.68 6.51
N ALA A 278 -3.92 -8.39 6.26
CA ALA A 278 -3.39 -7.42 7.22
C ALA A 278 -4.51 -6.96 8.17
N PHE A 279 -4.15 -6.64 9.41
CA PHE A 279 -5.06 -6.15 10.44
C PHE A 279 -5.06 -4.63 10.48
N THR A 280 -6.25 -4.04 10.49
CA THR A 280 -6.47 -2.60 10.74
C THR A 280 -7.26 -2.44 12.04
N PRO A 281 -6.76 -1.66 13.02
CA PRO A 281 -7.51 -1.40 14.24
C PRO A 281 -8.75 -0.55 13.95
N ALA A 282 -9.86 -0.86 14.62
CA ALA A 282 -11.10 -0.10 14.55
C ALA A 282 -11.80 -0.15 15.90
N TYR A 283 -12.81 0.69 16.10
CA TYR A 283 -13.56 0.73 17.34
C TYR A 283 -15.01 1.15 17.11
N GLY A 284 -15.85 0.74 18.05
CA GLY A 284 -17.25 1.13 18.11
C GLY A 284 -18.19 -0.07 18.17
N ARG A 285 -19.46 0.23 18.42
CA ARG A 285 -20.49 -0.79 18.52
C ARG A 285 -21.09 -1.11 17.16
N ALA A 286 -20.95 -2.35 16.72
CA ALA A 286 -21.60 -2.85 15.51
C ALA A 286 -23.04 -3.30 15.79
N TYR A 287 -23.30 -3.86 16.98
CA TYR A 287 -24.63 -4.36 17.33
C TYR A 287 -24.93 -4.29 18.83
N ASP A 288 -26.18 -3.98 19.18
CA ASP A 288 -26.71 -4.06 20.54
C ASP A 288 -28.14 -4.61 20.50
N SER A 289 -28.36 -5.82 21.01
CA SER A 289 -29.71 -6.40 21.05
C SER A 289 -30.66 -5.65 21.99
N ARG A 290 -30.13 -4.79 22.86
CA ARG A 290 -30.88 -3.99 23.84
C ARG A 290 -31.29 -2.62 23.28
N ALA A 291 -30.73 -2.22 22.13
CA ALA A 291 -31.08 -0.95 21.50
C ALA A 291 -32.55 -0.94 21.05
N THR A 292 -33.17 0.24 21.06
CA THR A 292 -34.55 0.44 20.62
C THR A 292 -34.78 -0.16 19.23
N GLY A 293 -35.78 -1.03 19.10
CA GLY A 293 -36.12 -1.73 17.86
C GLY A 293 -35.48 -3.11 17.72
N ASN A 294 -34.49 -3.45 18.54
CA ASN A 294 -33.96 -4.81 18.67
C ASN A 294 -34.63 -5.56 19.82
N THR A 295 -34.44 -6.89 19.84
CA THR A 295 -34.91 -7.79 20.90
C THR A 295 -33.79 -8.68 21.39
N ALA A 296 -33.91 -9.25 22.59
CA ALA A 296 -33.08 -10.39 22.98
C ALA A 296 -33.20 -11.53 21.95
N LEU A 297 -32.12 -12.27 21.70
CA LEU A 297 -32.14 -13.42 20.80
C LEU A 297 -32.84 -14.57 21.51
N ALA A 298 -33.91 -15.11 20.93
CA ALA A 298 -34.68 -16.22 21.49
C ALA A 298 -33.85 -17.51 21.57
N GLU A 299 -34.41 -18.52 22.24
CA GLU A 299 -33.75 -19.81 22.37
C GLU A 299 -33.57 -20.50 21.01
N ASN A 300 -32.34 -20.92 20.73
CA ASN A 300 -31.92 -21.50 19.44
C ASN A 300 -32.09 -20.56 18.23
N GLU A 301 -32.38 -19.27 18.44
CA GLU A 301 -32.42 -18.30 17.36
C GLU A 301 -31.02 -18.12 16.75
N THR A 302 -30.96 -18.08 15.42
CA THR A 302 -29.79 -17.59 14.68
C THR A 302 -30.16 -16.26 14.06
N ARG A 303 -29.41 -15.21 14.41
CA ARG A 303 -29.65 -13.84 13.93
C ARG A 303 -28.55 -13.40 12.97
N SER A 304 -28.98 -12.74 11.91
CA SER A 304 -28.14 -12.04 10.94
C SER A 304 -27.69 -10.69 11.51
N ILE A 305 -26.38 -10.48 11.65
CA ILE A 305 -25.82 -9.23 12.20
C ILE A 305 -24.90 -8.59 11.16
N GLN A 306 -25.23 -7.36 10.75
CA GLN A 306 -24.39 -6.56 9.86
C GLN A 306 -23.14 -6.08 10.60
N ILE A 307 -21.96 -6.35 10.03
CA ILE A 307 -20.68 -5.87 10.57
C ILE A 307 -19.95 -4.99 9.56
N ALA A 308 -19.84 -5.43 8.30
CA ALA A 308 -19.22 -4.61 7.26
C ALA A 308 -19.99 -3.29 7.06
N GLY A 309 -19.27 -2.18 6.89
CA GLY A 309 -19.85 -0.85 6.80
C GLY A 309 -20.32 -0.27 8.13
N THR A 310 -19.95 -0.87 9.27
CA THR A 310 -20.31 -0.37 10.61
C THR A 310 -19.06 -0.24 11.49
N ALA A 311 -19.08 0.68 12.46
CA ALA A 311 -18.05 0.79 13.51
C ALA A 311 -16.59 0.75 13.00
N GLY A 312 -16.31 1.48 11.91
CA GLY A 312 -14.97 1.55 11.31
C GLY A 312 -14.56 0.34 10.46
N VAL A 313 -15.43 -0.65 10.27
CA VAL A 313 -15.22 -1.77 9.33
C VAL A 313 -15.65 -1.35 7.92
N PRO A 314 -14.80 -1.49 6.88
CA PRO A 314 -15.17 -1.18 5.49
C PRO A 314 -16.34 -2.01 4.95
N ALA A 315 -16.86 -1.64 3.78
CA ALA A 315 -17.81 -2.49 3.06
C ALA A 315 -17.11 -3.75 2.50
N MET A 316 -17.82 -4.89 2.42
CA MET A 316 -17.25 -6.20 2.07
C MET A 316 -16.41 -6.27 0.81
N GLY A 317 -16.73 -5.45 -0.20
CA GLY A 317 -15.99 -5.45 -1.46
C GLY A 317 -14.54 -5.01 -1.34
N SER A 318 -14.15 -4.43 -0.19
CA SER A 318 -12.81 -3.86 0.05
C SER A 318 -11.72 -4.91 0.35
N GLY A 319 -12.05 -6.21 0.27
CA GLY A 319 -11.11 -7.30 0.56
C GLY A 319 -11.09 -7.78 2.00
N ILE A 320 -12.08 -7.38 2.82
CA ILE A 320 -12.22 -7.86 4.21
C ILE A 320 -12.41 -9.37 4.22
N SER A 321 -11.65 -10.04 5.06
CA SER A 321 -11.69 -11.50 5.25
C SER A 321 -12.21 -11.90 6.63
N ALA A 322 -11.93 -11.11 7.67
CA ALA A 322 -12.36 -11.38 9.04
C ALA A 322 -12.43 -10.11 9.89
N VAL A 323 -13.07 -10.20 11.05
CA VAL A 323 -13.20 -9.13 12.04
C VAL A 323 -12.82 -9.63 13.42
N VAL A 324 -12.24 -8.75 14.23
CA VAL A 324 -11.96 -8.98 15.65
C VAL A 324 -13.00 -8.23 16.46
N LEU A 325 -13.79 -8.97 17.24
CA LEU A 325 -14.96 -8.47 17.95
C LEU A 325 -14.85 -8.76 19.44
N THR A 326 -15.21 -7.79 20.28
CA THR A 326 -15.61 -8.05 21.65
C THR A 326 -17.08 -8.48 21.66
N LEU A 327 -17.34 -9.76 21.94
CA LEU A 327 -18.69 -10.28 22.13
C LEU A 327 -19.04 -10.22 23.60
N VAL A 328 -20.09 -9.48 23.94
CA VAL A 328 -20.62 -9.36 25.30
C VAL A 328 -21.98 -10.02 25.35
N VAL A 329 -22.17 -10.86 26.36
CA VAL A 329 -23.46 -11.45 26.72
C VAL A 329 -23.97 -10.75 27.96
N ALA A 330 -25.23 -10.34 27.93
CA ALA A 330 -25.96 -9.89 29.12
C ALA A 330 -27.21 -10.76 29.26
N HIS A 331 -27.18 -11.68 30.22
CA HIS A 331 -28.20 -12.72 30.32
C HIS A 331 -28.89 -12.77 31.68
N GLY A 332 -30.16 -13.20 31.66
CA GLY A 332 -30.89 -13.68 32.83
C GLY A 332 -31.65 -14.97 32.51
N GLY A 333 -31.36 -16.07 33.22
CA GLY A 333 -32.29 -17.20 33.34
C GLY A 333 -31.89 -18.61 32.84
N SER A 334 -30.67 -18.85 32.34
CA SER A 334 -30.11 -20.21 32.07
C SER A 334 -28.61 -20.16 31.73
N ASN A 335 -27.89 -21.27 31.93
CA ASN A 335 -26.54 -21.41 31.38
C ASN A 335 -26.59 -21.61 29.86
N GLY A 336 -25.56 -21.22 29.13
CA GLY A 336 -25.53 -21.45 27.69
C GLY A 336 -24.24 -21.03 26.99
N TYR A 337 -24.33 -20.94 25.68
CA TYR A 337 -23.26 -20.52 24.80
C TYR A 337 -23.81 -19.87 23.54
N ALA A 338 -22.95 -19.19 22.80
CA ALA A 338 -23.25 -18.73 21.45
C ALA A 338 -22.22 -19.20 20.43
N ASP A 339 -22.69 -19.36 19.20
CA ASP A 339 -21.88 -19.66 18.03
C ASP A 339 -21.90 -18.45 17.09
N ALA A 340 -20.76 -18.09 16.49
CA ALA A 340 -20.67 -17.02 15.51
C ALA A 340 -19.90 -17.50 14.27
N TRP A 341 -20.41 -17.23 13.07
CA TRP A 341 -19.76 -17.61 11.82
C TRP A 341 -20.15 -16.70 10.65
N ALA A 342 -19.44 -16.81 9.53
CA ALA A 342 -19.76 -16.08 8.30
C ALA A 342 -21.16 -16.44 7.78
N GLU A 343 -22.04 -15.46 7.62
CA GLU A 343 -23.39 -15.73 7.13
C GLU A 343 -23.38 -16.33 5.71
N GLY A 344 -24.28 -17.28 5.47
CA GLY A 344 -24.37 -18.00 4.19
C GLY A 344 -23.37 -19.15 4.06
N THR A 345 -22.53 -19.39 5.07
CA THR A 345 -21.65 -20.57 5.14
C THR A 345 -22.21 -21.64 6.08
N THR A 346 -21.69 -22.87 5.96
CA THR A 346 -22.03 -23.95 6.89
C THR A 346 -21.56 -23.61 8.29
N LYS A 347 -22.48 -23.70 9.26
CA LYS A 347 -22.18 -23.47 10.68
C LYS A 347 -21.03 -24.40 11.15
N PRO A 348 -19.90 -23.85 11.62
CA PRO A 348 -18.82 -24.66 12.17
C PRO A 348 -19.18 -25.22 13.55
N ASN A 349 -18.53 -26.32 13.94
CA ASN A 349 -18.60 -26.86 15.31
C ASN A 349 -17.62 -26.12 16.21
N THR A 350 -17.87 -24.84 16.47
CA THR A 350 -17.04 -23.96 17.30
C THR A 350 -17.92 -23.10 18.19
N THR A 351 -17.41 -22.69 19.34
CA THR A 351 -18.10 -21.84 20.31
C THR A 351 -17.45 -20.46 20.36
N ALA A 352 -18.27 -19.41 20.32
CA ALA A 352 -17.82 -18.02 20.37
C ALA A 352 -17.73 -17.51 21.82
N ILE A 353 -18.68 -17.86 22.68
CA ILE A 353 -18.70 -17.48 24.09
C ILE A 353 -19.52 -18.49 24.89
N ASN A 354 -19.10 -18.74 26.14
CA ASN A 354 -19.85 -19.50 27.14
C ASN A 354 -20.24 -18.56 28.27
N PHE A 355 -21.38 -18.83 28.90
CA PHE A 355 -21.87 -18.04 30.02
C PHE A 355 -22.80 -18.85 30.93
N GLN A 356 -22.87 -18.47 32.20
CA GLN A 356 -23.79 -18.98 33.20
C GLN A 356 -25.05 -18.12 33.35
N ILE A 357 -25.93 -18.57 34.24
CA ILE A 357 -27.15 -17.87 34.63
C ILE A 357 -26.83 -16.55 35.36
N ASN A 358 -27.48 -15.47 34.93
CA ASN A 358 -27.47 -14.15 35.59
C ASN A 358 -26.11 -13.44 35.65
N GLU A 359 -25.27 -13.61 34.63
CA GLU A 359 -24.00 -12.92 34.52
C GLU A 359 -23.88 -12.06 33.25
N ILE A 360 -22.84 -11.25 33.25
CA ILE A 360 -22.37 -10.54 32.06
C ILE A 360 -20.97 -11.06 31.77
N GLN A 361 -20.81 -11.69 30.61
CA GLN A 361 -19.54 -12.29 30.19
C GLN A 361 -19.07 -11.66 28.89
N THR A 362 -17.75 -11.59 28.72
CA THR A 362 -17.11 -11.10 27.50
C THR A 362 -16.14 -12.14 26.96
N ASN A 363 -16.07 -12.26 25.64
CA ASN A 363 -14.96 -12.92 24.97
C ASN A 363 -14.60 -12.16 23.69
N THR A 364 -13.32 -12.05 23.39
CA THR A 364 -12.89 -11.55 22.07
C THR A 364 -12.91 -12.69 21.06
N ILE A 365 -13.47 -12.50 19.88
CA ILE A 365 -13.51 -13.50 18.83
C ILE A 365 -12.98 -12.92 17.52
N THR A 366 -12.28 -13.75 16.75
CA THR A 366 -11.98 -13.47 15.34
C THR A 366 -12.88 -14.32 14.46
N VAL A 367 -13.68 -13.69 13.60
CA VAL A 367 -14.70 -14.39 12.79
C VAL A 367 -14.67 -13.91 11.34
N PRO A 368 -14.74 -14.80 10.34
CA PRO A 368 -14.90 -14.38 8.95
C PRO A 368 -16.27 -13.74 8.70
N LEU A 369 -16.35 -12.87 7.69
CA LEU A 369 -17.63 -12.29 7.25
C LEU A 369 -18.21 -13.05 6.06
N GLY A 370 -19.53 -13.18 6.02
CA GLY A 370 -20.25 -13.67 4.84
C GLY A 370 -20.10 -12.70 3.67
N ALA A 371 -20.33 -13.16 2.43
CA ALA A 371 -20.21 -12.32 1.22
C ALA A 371 -21.09 -11.05 1.24
N ASN A 372 -22.11 -11.03 2.10
CA ASN A 372 -23.02 -9.90 2.33
C ASN A 372 -22.62 -8.99 3.51
N GLY A 373 -21.49 -9.25 4.17
CA GLY A 373 -20.95 -8.41 5.25
C GLY A 373 -21.47 -8.71 6.62
N LYS A 374 -22.10 -9.86 6.78
CA LYS A 374 -22.78 -10.25 8.00
C LYS A 374 -22.14 -11.46 8.64
N ILE A 375 -22.34 -11.56 9.95
CA ILE A 375 -22.16 -12.80 10.71
C ILE A 375 -23.54 -13.37 11.06
N SER A 376 -23.60 -14.68 11.20
CA SER A 376 -24.69 -15.36 11.89
C SER A 376 -24.30 -15.58 13.34
N LEU A 377 -25.13 -15.10 14.28
CA LEU A 377 -24.97 -15.31 15.71
C LEU A 377 -26.11 -16.22 16.21
N ARG A 378 -25.78 -17.40 16.71
CA ARG A 378 -26.76 -18.33 17.29
C ARG A 378 -26.70 -18.28 18.81
N ASN A 379 -27.87 -18.12 19.43
CA ASN A 379 -28.06 -18.25 20.86
C ASN A 379 -28.44 -19.69 21.24
N ALA A 380 -27.65 -20.37 22.06
CA ALA A 380 -27.95 -21.71 22.59
C ALA A 380 -28.28 -21.67 24.09
N ALA A 381 -29.15 -20.73 24.47
CA ALA A 381 -29.67 -20.53 25.82
C ALA A 381 -31.11 -20.00 25.74
N LYS A 382 -31.77 -19.72 26.86
CA LYS A 382 -33.00 -18.90 26.86
C LYS A 382 -32.75 -17.51 26.25
N ALA A 383 -33.81 -16.70 26.10
CA ALA A 383 -33.72 -15.36 25.53
C ALA A 383 -32.56 -14.53 26.14
N THR A 384 -31.58 -14.15 25.33
CA THR A 384 -30.30 -13.59 25.78
C THR A 384 -29.95 -12.29 25.02
N ASN A 385 -29.40 -11.30 25.71
CA ASN A 385 -28.90 -10.08 25.06
C ASN A 385 -27.43 -10.21 24.65
N TYR A 386 -27.11 -9.66 23.49
CA TYR A 386 -25.76 -9.64 22.94
C TYR A 386 -25.39 -8.22 22.52
N VAL A 387 -24.15 -7.85 22.80
CA VAL A 387 -23.51 -6.63 22.30
C VAL A 387 -22.26 -7.04 21.55
N VAL A 388 -22.03 -6.41 20.40
CA VAL A 388 -20.89 -6.69 19.53
C VAL A 388 -20.16 -5.37 19.30
N ASP A 389 -18.99 -5.24 19.92
CA ASP A 389 -18.09 -4.11 19.70
C ASP A 389 -16.91 -4.56 18.81
N VAL A 390 -16.44 -3.68 17.93
CA VAL A 390 -15.31 -3.93 17.01
C VAL A 390 -14.00 -3.54 17.68
N GLN A 391 -12.96 -4.36 17.48
CA GLN A 391 -11.56 -4.03 17.82
C GLN A 391 -10.68 -3.85 16.57
N GLY A 392 -11.11 -4.37 15.43
CA GLY A 392 -10.44 -4.23 14.15
C GLY A 392 -10.91 -5.25 13.12
N TRP A 393 -10.29 -5.22 11.95
CA TRP A 393 -10.64 -6.07 10.82
C TRP A 393 -9.40 -6.51 10.05
N TYR A 394 -9.52 -7.65 9.36
CA TYR A 394 -8.50 -8.19 8.50
C TYR A 394 -8.91 -8.04 7.04
N SER A 395 -8.03 -7.58 6.17
CA SER A 395 -8.25 -7.57 4.73
C SER A 395 -7.04 -8.03 3.92
N ASN A 396 -7.31 -8.62 2.77
CA ASN A 396 -6.33 -8.70 1.71
C ASN A 396 -6.51 -7.46 0.83
N PRO A 397 -5.50 -6.58 0.70
CA PRO A 397 -5.58 -5.48 -0.24
C PRO A 397 -5.82 -6.04 -1.66
N LEU A 398 -6.95 -5.69 -2.26
CA LEU A 398 -7.29 -6.14 -3.61
C LEU A 398 -6.60 -5.24 -4.64
N LEU A 399 -5.70 -5.81 -5.44
CA LEU A 399 -5.04 -5.09 -6.53
C LEU A 399 -6.09 -4.56 -7.54
N PRO A 400 -5.88 -3.36 -8.10
CA PRO A 400 -6.63 -2.91 -9.27
C PRO A 400 -6.54 -3.94 -10.40
N THR A 401 -7.59 -4.08 -11.19
CA THR A 401 -7.57 -4.95 -12.38
C THR A 401 -7.74 -4.12 -13.63
N VAL A 402 -6.95 -4.41 -14.66
CA VAL A 402 -7.06 -3.82 -15.99
C VAL A 402 -7.48 -4.92 -16.96
N THR A 403 -8.44 -4.62 -17.84
CA THR A 403 -8.88 -5.54 -18.89
C THR A 403 -9.07 -4.77 -20.18
N CYS A 404 -8.36 -5.18 -21.23
CA CYS A 404 -8.49 -4.64 -22.57
C CYS A 404 -9.23 -5.65 -23.47
N PRO A 405 -9.91 -5.18 -24.54
CA PRO A 405 -10.58 -6.08 -25.48
C PRO A 405 -9.57 -6.93 -26.24
N THR A 406 -9.98 -8.14 -26.64
CA THR A 406 -9.19 -8.97 -27.57
C THR A 406 -8.95 -8.17 -28.86
N PRO A 407 -7.73 -8.17 -29.43
CA PRO A 407 -6.56 -9.03 -29.13
C PRO A 407 -5.55 -8.49 -28.09
N TYR A 408 -5.83 -7.39 -27.40
CA TYR A 408 -4.85 -6.64 -26.59
C TYR A 408 -4.66 -7.21 -25.17
N ALA A 409 -4.30 -8.49 -25.05
CA ALA A 409 -4.01 -9.10 -23.76
C ALA A 409 -2.68 -8.59 -23.16
N ALA A 410 -2.52 -8.68 -21.83
CA ALA A 410 -1.27 -8.31 -21.17
C ALA A 410 -0.10 -9.15 -21.71
N GLY A 411 0.99 -8.46 -22.09
CA GLY A 411 2.18 -9.04 -22.71
C GLY A 411 1.99 -9.44 -24.17
N ALA A 412 0.82 -9.22 -24.79
CA ALA A 412 0.61 -9.53 -26.19
C ALA A 412 1.23 -8.46 -27.10
N TRP A 413 1.60 -8.87 -28.31
CA TRP A 413 1.96 -7.96 -29.39
C TRP A 413 1.04 -8.19 -30.58
N VAL A 414 0.44 -7.12 -31.09
CA VAL A 414 -0.49 -7.15 -32.22
C VAL A 414 0.13 -6.38 -33.38
N THR A 415 0.52 -7.08 -34.44
CA THR A 415 1.26 -6.46 -35.55
C THR A 415 0.44 -5.49 -36.39
N ALA A 416 -0.90 -5.58 -36.32
CA ALA A 416 -1.81 -4.68 -37.02
C ALA A 416 -2.21 -3.52 -36.12
N LEU A 417 -2.22 -2.31 -36.68
CA LEU A 417 -2.76 -1.13 -36.01
C LEU A 417 -4.30 -1.13 -36.15
N PRO A 418 -5.06 -0.91 -35.07
CA PRO A 418 -6.50 -0.76 -35.16
C PRO A 418 -6.89 0.55 -35.85
N GLU A 419 -8.10 0.58 -36.43
CA GLU A 419 -8.66 1.83 -36.98
C GLU A 419 -9.29 2.71 -35.88
N ASP A 420 -9.80 2.07 -34.83
CA ASP A 420 -10.48 2.73 -33.71
C ASP A 420 -9.62 2.76 -32.43
N GLU A 421 -9.95 3.67 -31.53
CA GLU A 421 -9.34 3.75 -30.20
C GLU A 421 -9.58 2.47 -29.37
N ILE A 422 -8.59 2.11 -28.56
CA ILE A 422 -8.65 0.91 -27.70
C ILE A 422 -9.19 1.32 -26.33
N ASN A 423 -10.36 0.77 -25.97
CA ASN A 423 -11.01 1.07 -24.70
C ASN A 423 -10.75 -0.05 -23.68
N CYS A 424 -9.81 0.17 -22.76
CA CYS A 424 -9.53 -0.72 -21.65
C CYS A 424 -10.36 -0.33 -20.41
N THR A 425 -10.83 -1.33 -19.67
CA THR A 425 -11.57 -1.13 -18.41
C THR A 425 -10.65 -1.34 -17.23
N VAL A 426 -10.55 -0.33 -16.38
CA VAL A 426 -9.95 -0.42 -15.05
C VAL A 426 -11.05 -0.60 -14.02
N LYS A 427 -10.87 -1.58 -13.15
CA LYS A 427 -11.74 -1.84 -12.01
C LYS A 427 -10.92 -1.82 -10.74
N VAL A 428 -11.39 -1.08 -9.75
CA VAL A 428 -10.78 -0.95 -8.43
C VAL A 428 -11.80 -1.36 -7.38
N ALA A 429 -11.36 -2.12 -6.37
CA ALA A 429 -12.20 -2.47 -5.24
C ALA A 429 -12.71 -1.21 -4.51
N PRO A 430 -13.81 -1.28 -3.74
CA PRO A 430 -14.20 -0.18 -2.86
C PRO A 430 -13.09 0.24 -1.91
N ALA A 431 -13.10 1.51 -1.53
CA ALA A 431 -12.14 2.09 -0.60
C ALA A 431 -12.38 1.57 0.83
N ASP A 432 -11.26 1.35 1.51
CA ASP A 432 -11.19 1.10 2.95
C ASP A 432 -11.36 2.38 3.80
N SER A 433 -11.22 3.56 3.18
CA SER A 433 -11.42 4.88 3.82
C SER A 433 -12.00 5.91 2.85
N SER A 434 -12.56 7.01 3.37
CA SER A 434 -13.16 8.09 2.57
C SER A 434 -12.14 8.96 1.79
N ASN A 435 -10.84 8.76 1.99
CA ASN A 435 -9.75 9.57 1.39
C ASN A 435 -8.89 8.79 0.38
N SER A 436 -9.26 7.55 0.04
CA SER A 436 -8.49 6.71 -0.87
C SER A 436 -8.66 7.18 -2.33
N ASN A 437 -7.55 7.53 -2.99
CA ASN A 437 -7.51 7.92 -4.40
C ASN A 437 -6.94 6.81 -5.27
N VAL A 438 -7.25 6.86 -6.55
CA VAL A 438 -6.64 6.01 -7.57
C VAL A 438 -5.96 6.90 -8.60
N ASP A 439 -4.65 6.73 -8.70
CA ASP A 439 -3.82 7.36 -9.71
C ASP A 439 -3.71 6.41 -10.91
N LEU A 440 -4.21 6.84 -12.05
CA LEU A 440 -4.20 6.07 -13.29
C LEU A 440 -3.29 6.76 -14.31
N TYR A 441 -2.38 6.01 -14.91
CA TYR A 441 -1.50 6.46 -15.97
C TYR A 441 -1.72 5.56 -17.18
N ALA A 442 -2.01 6.16 -18.33
CA ALA A 442 -2.15 5.46 -19.61
C ALA A 442 -1.21 6.15 -20.60
N ASP A 443 -0.14 5.48 -21.03
CA ASP A 443 0.93 6.04 -21.85
C ASP A 443 1.47 7.38 -21.32
N GLY A 444 1.62 7.44 -19.99
CA GLY A 444 2.06 8.65 -19.28
C GLY A 444 0.98 9.72 -19.06
N VAL A 445 -0.23 9.56 -19.59
CA VAL A 445 -1.38 10.44 -19.35
C VAL A 445 -2.01 10.11 -18.00
N TYR A 446 -1.97 11.08 -17.08
CA TYR A 446 -2.53 10.94 -15.75
C TYR A 446 -4.04 11.21 -15.72
N THR A 447 -4.79 10.33 -15.05
CA THR A 447 -6.20 10.50 -14.72
C THR A 447 -6.41 10.18 -13.24
N ALA A 448 -7.02 11.11 -12.51
CA ALA A 448 -7.48 10.85 -11.15
C ALA A 448 -8.83 10.10 -11.19
N VAL A 449 -8.95 9.04 -10.41
CA VAL A 449 -10.21 8.31 -10.21
C VAL A 449 -10.58 8.34 -8.73
N THR A 450 -11.77 8.86 -8.44
CA THR A 450 -12.32 8.82 -7.08
C THR A 450 -12.82 7.41 -6.79
N ARG A 451 -12.42 6.85 -5.66
CA ARG A 451 -12.79 5.50 -5.24
C ARG A 451 -14.04 5.56 -4.35
N SER A 452 -15.09 4.81 -4.69
CA SER A 452 -16.26 4.60 -3.83
C SER A 452 -15.88 3.74 -2.63
N ASP A 453 -16.36 4.09 -1.44
CA ASP A 453 -16.22 3.34 -0.17
C ASP A 453 -17.22 2.17 -0.01
N THR A 454 -18.22 2.13 -0.88
CA THR A 454 -19.39 1.26 -0.78
C THR A 454 -19.47 0.26 -1.94
N SER A 455 -18.84 0.54 -3.08
CA SER A 455 -18.87 -0.30 -4.27
C SER A 455 -17.57 -0.23 -5.09
N SER A 456 -17.32 -1.23 -5.95
CA SER A 456 -16.16 -1.19 -6.84
C SER A 456 -16.29 -0.04 -7.83
N SER A 457 -15.21 0.71 -8.02
CA SER A 457 -15.15 1.81 -8.98
C SER A 457 -14.61 1.30 -10.31
N THR A 458 -15.24 1.69 -11.41
CA THR A 458 -14.78 1.36 -12.77
C THR A 458 -14.46 2.63 -13.55
N LYS A 459 -13.41 2.58 -14.37
CA LYS A 459 -13.00 3.67 -15.26
C LYS A 459 -12.56 3.08 -16.60
N THR A 460 -13.12 3.60 -17.68
CA THR A 460 -12.62 3.33 -19.03
C THR A 460 -11.42 4.24 -19.30
N VAL A 461 -10.37 3.62 -19.83
CA VAL A 461 -9.15 4.25 -20.33
C VAL A 461 -9.12 4.04 -21.84
N THR A 462 -8.88 5.11 -22.57
CA THR A 462 -8.85 5.11 -24.02
C THR A 462 -7.40 5.30 -24.47
N LEU A 463 -6.88 4.35 -25.22
CA LEU A 463 -5.55 4.39 -25.83
C LEU A 463 -5.68 4.67 -27.32
N GLN A 464 -4.78 5.50 -27.84
CA GLN A 464 -4.74 5.82 -29.27
C GLN A 464 -4.20 4.62 -30.06
N PRO A 465 -4.65 4.41 -31.31
CA PRO A 465 -4.23 3.30 -32.15
C PRO A 465 -2.83 3.53 -32.77
N GLU A 466 -1.85 3.91 -31.95
CA GLU A 466 -0.48 4.20 -32.38
C GLU A 466 0.39 2.96 -32.26
N GLY A 467 1.38 2.79 -33.15
CA GLY A 467 2.33 1.69 -33.02
C GLY A 467 3.34 1.90 -31.89
N GLY A 468 3.77 0.82 -31.25
CA GLY A 468 4.68 0.85 -30.10
C GLY A 468 4.11 0.16 -28.85
N SER A 469 4.79 0.36 -27.70
CA SER A 469 4.36 -0.20 -26.42
C SER A 469 3.33 0.71 -25.75
N HIS A 470 2.20 0.13 -25.37
CA HIS A 470 1.19 0.77 -24.56
C HIS A 470 1.25 0.27 -23.13
N THR A 471 1.15 1.19 -22.18
CA THR A 471 1.23 0.91 -20.75
C THR A 471 0.07 1.56 -20.00
N ILE A 472 -0.66 0.77 -19.23
CA ILE A 472 -1.64 1.24 -18.25
C ILE A 472 -1.12 0.88 -16.87
N THR A 473 -0.84 1.89 -16.06
CA THR A 473 -0.45 1.74 -14.67
C THR A 473 -1.53 2.31 -13.77
N VAL A 474 -2.04 1.49 -12.86
CA VAL A 474 -3.05 1.89 -11.88
C VAL A 474 -2.44 1.75 -10.50
N VAL A 475 -2.51 2.82 -9.71
CA VAL A 475 -2.03 2.88 -8.33
C VAL A 475 -3.22 3.24 -7.45
N ALA A 476 -3.68 2.30 -6.64
CA ALA A 476 -4.67 2.57 -5.61
C ALA A 476 -3.96 2.64 -4.26
N THR A 477 -3.99 3.79 -3.61
CA THR A 477 -3.42 3.93 -2.27
C THR A 477 -4.43 3.41 -1.24
N GLY A 478 -4.00 2.45 -0.41
CA GLY A 478 -4.78 1.92 0.72
C GLY A 478 -4.73 2.82 1.95
N SER A 479 -5.52 2.51 2.99
CA SER A 479 -5.51 3.27 4.25
C SER A 479 -4.22 3.12 5.05
N ASP A 480 -3.44 2.08 4.78
CA ASP A 480 -2.09 1.84 5.30
C ASP A 480 -1.00 2.68 4.61
N GLY A 481 -1.37 3.48 3.60
CA GLY A 481 -0.43 4.24 2.78
C GLY A 481 0.38 3.39 1.81
N ALA A 482 0.08 2.10 1.67
CA ALA A 482 0.68 1.22 0.67
C ALA A 482 0.01 1.43 -0.69
N ASP A 483 0.84 1.50 -1.73
CA ASP A 483 0.41 1.65 -3.11
C ASP A 483 0.15 0.27 -3.73
N LEU A 484 -1.11 -0.05 -3.99
CA LEU A 484 -1.51 -1.22 -4.76
C LEU A 484 -1.37 -0.90 -6.25
N ARG A 485 -0.30 -1.42 -6.85
CA ARG A 485 0.05 -1.14 -8.24
C ARG A 485 -0.26 -2.32 -9.15
N THR A 486 -0.96 -2.02 -10.23
CA THR A 486 -1.13 -2.92 -11.38
C THR A 486 -0.57 -2.25 -12.62
N ALA A 487 0.32 -2.95 -13.32
CA ALA A 487 0.79 -2.56 -14.64
C ALA A 487 0.22 -3.53 -15.68
N TYR A 488 -0.27 -2.99 -16.79
CA TYR A 488 -0.80 -3.71 -17.93
C TYR A 488 -0.12 -3.18 -19.18
N GLU A 489 0.58 -4.04 -19.91
CA GLU A 489 1.38 -3.64 -21.06
C GLU A 489 1.04 -4.53 -22.25
N PHE A 490 0.96 -3.95 -23.44
CA PHE A 490 0.85 -4.67 -24.72
C PHE A 490 1.46 -3.82 -25.82
N GLY A 491 1.87 -4.44 -26.92
CA GLY A 491 2.46 -3.73 -28.06
C GLY A 491 1.58 -3.77 -29.31
N LEU A 492 1.69 -2.73 -30.12
CA LEU A 492 1.04 -2.58 -31.42
C LEU A 492 2.07 -2.34 -32.52
N GLY A 493 1.70 -2.71 -33.74
CA GLY A 493 2.43 -2.33 -34.95
C GLY A 493 3.60 -3.26 -35.30
N ASP A 494 4.21 -2.94 -36.44
CA ASP A 494 5.44 -3.50 -36.96
C ASP A 494 6.08 -2.46 -37.88
N TRP A 495 7.04 -1.71 -37.35
CA TRP A 495 7.65 -0.56 -38.04
C TRP A 495 8.28 -0.92 -39.38
N THR A 496 8.66 -2.20 -39.58
CA THR A 496 9.18 -2.71 -40.86
C THR A 496 8.15 -2.67 -41.99
N LYS A 497 6.86 -2.62 -41.65
CA LYS A 497 5.75 -2.52 -42.61
C LYS A 497 5.25 -1.08 -42.79
N SER A 498 5.79 -0.13 -42.02
CA SER A 498 5.42 1.27 -42.11
C SER A 498 6.26 2.01 -43.15
N ASN A 499 5.71 3.08 -43.71
CA ASN A 499 6.50 3.99 -44.54
C ASN A 499 7.52 4.71 -43.66
N ILE A 500 8.79 4.61 -44.04
CA ILE A 500 9.88 5.34 -43.39
C ILE A 500 10.04 6.69 -44.09
N ASN A 501 9.91 7.76 -43.32
CA ASN A 501 10.04 9.13 -43.77
C ASN A 501 11.44 9.66 -43.44
N PRO A 502 12.15 10.26 -44.41
CA PRO A 502 13.43 10.88 -44.17
C PRO A 502 13.29 12.29 -43.61
N ALA A 503 14.23 12.68 -42.76
CA ALA A 503 14.60 14.08 -42.55
C ALA A 503 16.11 14.20 -42.84
N PRO A 504 16.56 15.14 -43.68
CA PRO A 504 15.77 16.08 -44.47
C PRO A 504 14.86 15.35 -45.49
N GLU A 505 13.74 15.97 -45.85
CA GLU A 505 12.78 15.39 -46.80
C GLU A 505 13.45 15.06 -48.15
N ASN A 506 12.90 14.10 -48.88
CA ASN A 506 13.47 13.71 -50.17
C ASN A 506 13.51 14.92 -51.15
N ALA A 507 14.65 15.09 -51.81
CA ALA A 507 14.98 16.21 -52.70
C ALA A 507 15.07 17.59 -52.00
N ALA A 508 15.22 17.63 -50.67
CA ALA A 508 15.44 18.87 -49.94
C ALA A 508 16.77 19.53 -50.30
N THR A 509 16.79 20.87 -50.25
CA THR A 509 18.03 21.65 -50.25
C THR A 509 18.46 21.90 -48.80
N THR A 510 19.67 21.49 -48.45
CA THR A 510 20.17 21.48 -47.07
C THR A 510 21.45 22.28 -46.95
N SER A 511 21.93 22.47 -45.72
CA SER A 511 23.29 22.96 -45.50
C SER A 511 24.36 21.96 -45.97
N LEU A 512 25.64 22.33 -45.82
CA LEU A 512 26.79 21.44 -46.03
C LEU A 512 26.98 20.41 -44.90
N THR A 513 26.28 20.56 -43.77
CA THR A 513 26.35 19.68 -42.59
C THR A 513 24.93 19.36 -42.10
N PRO A 514 24.09 18.71 -42.92
CA PRO A 514 22.73 18.36 -42.51
C PRO A 514 22.74 17.31 -41.40
N GLU A 515 21.63 17.21 -40.69
CA GLU A 515 21.36 16.13 -39.74
C GLU A 515 20.39 15.14 -40.40
N LEU A 516 20.84 13.89 -40.59
CA LEU A 516 20.03 12.84 -41.18
C LEU A 516 19.28 12.11 -40.08
N SER A 517 17.98 11.95 -40.23
CA SER A 517 17.14 11.13 -39.36
C SER A 517 16.04 10.44 -40.13
N ILE A 518 15.43 9.43 -39.50
CA ILE A 518 14.31 8.68 -40.08
C ILE A 518 13.21 8.55 -39.04
N THR A 519 11.97 8.58 -39.50
CA THR A 519 10.79 8.32 -38.67
C THR A 519 9.90 7.32 -39.38
N SER A 520 9.12 6.54 -38.64
CA SER A 520 8.06 5.73 -39.22
C SER A 520 6.75 6.53 -39.22
N ALA A 521 5.96 6.42 -40.30
CA ALA A 521 4.75 7.21 -40.49
C ALA A 521 3.59 6.80 -39.57
N THR A 522 3.54 5.53 -39.18
CA THR A 522 2.39 4.94 -38.45
C THR A 522 2.82 4.19 -37.19
N ASP A 523 4.12 4.04 -36.95
CA ASP A 523 4.67 3.21 -35.89
C ASP A 523 5.91 3.87 -35.27
N GLN A 524 6.39 3.32 -34.17
CA GLN A 524 7.62 3.75 -33.52
C GLN A 524 8.76 2.78 -33.84
N ILE A 525 9.81 3.33 -34.46
CA ILE A 525 11.13 2.69 -34.48
C ILE A 525 11.66 2.75 -33.04
N PRO A 526 12.10 1.62 -32.44
CA PRO A 526 12.68 1.62 -31.10
C PRO A 526 13.77 2.66 -30.93
N SER A 527 13.80 3.37 -29.80
CA SER A 527 14.76 4.46 -29.59
C SER A 527 16.23 4.01 -29.51
N ASP A 528 16.45 2.71 -29.32
CA ASP A 528 17.73 2.02 -29.31
C ASP A 528 18.04 1.29 -30.64
N ALA A 529 17.22 1.51 -31.68
CA ALA A 529 17.51 1.03 -33.02
C ALA A 529 18.89 1.49 -33.48
N LEU A 530 19.67 0.55 -34.02
CA LEU A 530 20.93 0.84 -34.66
C LEU A 530 20.64 1.28 -36.10
N ILE A 531 21.11 2.46 -36.46
CA ILE A 531 20.88 3.08 -37.76
C ILE A 531 22.23 3.40 -38.37
N ASP A 532 22.50 2.86 -39.55
CA ASP A 532 23.68 3.17 -40.36
C ASP A 532 23.27 3.99 -41.59
N TYR A 533 23.65 5.25 -41.61
CA TYR A 533 23.40 6.19 -42.69
C TYR A 533 24.54 6.15 -43.70
N THR A 534 24.21 6.00 -44.99
CA THR A 534 25.20 6.06 -46.07
C THR A 534 24.87 7.19 -47.04
N ILE A 535 25.85 8.05 -47.33
CA ILE A 535 25.76 9.11 -48.34
C ILE A 535 26.61 8.72 -49.55
N ARG A 536 26.06 8.93 -50.75
CA ARG A 536 26.71 8.69 -52.04
C ARG A 536 26.66 9.92 -52.93
N SER A 537 27.73 10.16 -53.68
CA SER A 537 27.77 11.15 -54.77
C SER A 537 26.90 10.72 -55.95
N ALA A 538 26.73 11.62 -56.93
CA ALA A 538 25.89 11.40 -58.11
C ALA A 538 26.33 10.20 -58.98
N ASP A 539 27.61 9.80 -58.91
CA ASP A 539 28.15 8.61 -59.57
C ASP A 539 27.98 7.31 -58.76
N GLY A 540 27.36 7.39 -57.57
CA GLY A 540 27.12 6.26 -56.68
C GLY A 540 28.26 5.95 -55.70
N THR A 541 29.37 6.71 -55.73
CA THR A 541 30.49 6.50 -54.80
C THR A 541 30.09 6.88 -53.38
N VAL A 542 30.36 6.01 -52.39
CA VAL A 542 30.13 6.31 -50.98
C VAL A 542 31.09 7.39 -50.52
N VAL A 543 30.55 8.51 -50.03
CA VAL A 543 31.31 9.68 -49.56
C VAL A 543 31.32 9.80 -48.05
N ALA A 544 30.34 9.20 -47.35
CA ALA A 544 30.34 9.07 -45.90
C ALA A 544 29.41 7.95 -45.42
N GLU A 545 29.78 7.34 -44.31
CA GLU A 545 28.99 6.36 -43.55
C GLU A 545 29.01 6.75 -42.07
N SER A 546 27.89 6.59 -41.38
CA SER A 546 27.84 6.84 -39.93
C SER A 546 28.39 5.66 -39.12
N GLY A 547 28.27 4.44 -39.66
CA GLY A 547 28.26 3.23 -38.84
C GLY A 547 27.02 3.20 -37.94
N ASP A 548 26.91 2.19 -37.08
CA ASP A 548 25.78 2.06 -36.17
C ASP A 548 25.70 3.26 -35.20
N THR A 549 24.67 4.08 -35.36
CA THR A 549 24.27 5.13 -34.42
C THR A 549 22.83 4.93 -33.93
N THR A 550 22.40 5.67 -32.93
CA THR A 550 21.01 5.69 -32.47
C THR A 550 20.39 7.05 -32.75
N GLY A 551 19.29 7.10 -33.49
CA GLY A 551 18.63 8.35 -33.85
C GLY A 551 19.39 9.13 -34.93
N GLU A 552 19.46 10.44 -34.75
CA GLU A 552 19.94 11.36 -35.79
C GLU A 552 21.48 11.31 -35.98
N TRP A 553 21.95 11.62 -37.18
CA TRP A 553 23.37 11.70 -37.52
C TRP A 553 23.73 13.02 -38.20
N ALA A 554 24.60 13.79 -37.56
CA ALA A 554 25.17 14.99 -38.15
C ALA A 554 26.26 14.61 -39.18
N VAL A 555 26.06 15.00 -40.43
CA VAL A 555 27.02 14.74 -41.50
C VAL A 555 28.31 15.55 -41.24
N PRO A 556 29.50 14.91 -41.27
CA PRO A 556 30.75 15.60 -41.01
C PRO A 556 31.01 16.76 -41.96
N ALA A 557 31.64 17.82 -41.43
CA ALA A 557 32.17 18.90 -42.26
C ALA A 557 33.12 18.32 -43.33
N ASP A 558 33.10 18.92 -44.52
CA ASP A 558 33.91 18.55 -45.70
C ASP A 558 33.44 17.33 -46.51
N VAL A 559 32.36 16.65 -46.12
CA VAL A 559 31.77 15.55 -46.91
C VAL A 559 30.99 16.08 -48.11
N LEU A 560 30.20 17.13 -47.91
CA LEU A 560 29.30 17.68 -48.93
C LEU A 560 29.91 18.91 -49.60
N ALA A 561 29.95 18.90 -50.93
CA ALA A 561 30.38 20.02 -51.75
C ALA A 561 29.21 20.96 -52.07
N ALA A 562 29.51 22.25 -52.15
CA ALA A 562 28.51 23.27 -52.45
C ALA A 562 27.80 23.03 -53.79
N LYS A 563 26.48 23.26 -53.78
CA LYS A 563 25.55 23.11 -54.92
C LYS A 563 25.59 21.73 -55.56
N THR A 564 25.94 20.70 -54.80
CA THR A 564 26.06 19.33 -55.29
C THR A 564 24.93 18.47 -54.72
N GLN A 565 24.35 17.62 -55.57
CA GLN A 565 23.33 16.67 -55.17
C GLN A 565 23.98 15.36 -54.71
N TYR A 566 23.45 14.82 -53.62
CA TYR A 566 23.84 13.54 -53.04
C TYR A 566 22.62 12.65 -52.89
N SER A 567 22.85 11.34 -52.88
CA SER A 567 21.85 10.35 -52.50
C SER A 567 22.22 9.75 -51.15
N TRP A 568 21.23 9.38 -50.35
CA TRP A 568 21.46 8.75 -49.06
C TRP A 568 20.36 7.75 -48.73
N ASN A 569 20.69 6.79 -47.88
CA ASN A 569 19.76 5.82 -47.31
C ASN A 569 20.23 5.46 -45.89
N ALA A 570 19.40 4.72 -45.17
CA ALA A 570 19.74 4.15 -43.88
C ALA A 570 19.52 2.63 -43.88
N VAL A 571 20.30 1.91 -43.09
CA VAL A 571 20.04 0.53 -42.66
C VAL A 571 19.62 0.59 -41.20
N VAL A 572 18.45 0.05 -40.89
CA VAL A 572 17.87 0.05 -39.54
C VAL A 572 17.84 -1.36 -39.02
N THR A 573 18.46 -1.57 -37.86
CA THR A 573 18.48 -2.84 -37.13
C THR A 573 17.81 -2.64 -35.79
N ALA A 574 16.63 -3.24 -35.61
CA ALA A 574 15.91 -3.19 -34.34
C ALA A 574 14.85 -4.31 -34.25
N PRO A 575 14.41 -4.69 -33.05
CA PRO A 575 13.26 -5.57 -32.89
C PRO A 575 12.01 -4.97 -33.54
N SER A 576 11.16 -5.80 -34.15
CA SER A 576 9.90 -5.35 -34.76
C SER A 576 8.77 -6.35 -34.52
N GLY A 577 7.52 -5.88 -34.52
CA GLY A 577 6.35 -6.75 -34.39
C GLY A 577 6.32 -7.60 -33.11
N GLY A 578 7.00 -7.16 -32.04
CA GLY A 578 7.12 -7.88 -30.77
C GLY A 578 8.09 -9.05 -30.78
N ALA A 579 8.89 -9.20 -31.84
CA ALA A 579 9.96 -10.19 -31.89
C ALA A 579 11.09 -9.82 -30.91
N SER A 580 11.74 -10.83 -30.35
CA SER A 580 12.96 -10.65 -29.55
C SER A 580 14.24 -10.64 -30.40
N THR A 581 14.11 -10.88 -31.70
CA THR A 581 15.19 -10.84 -32.69
C THR A 581 15.08 -9.59 -33.52
N ASP A 582 16.22 -8.99 -33.84
CA ASP A 582 16.27 -7.78 -34.65
C ASP A 582 15.82 -8.06 -36.09
N SER A 583 14.95 -7.18 -36.59
CA SER A 583 14.67 -7.02 -38.00
C SER A 583 15.67 -6.03 -38.60
N VAL A 584 16.13 -6.31 -39.80
CA VAL A 584 17.01 -5.41 -40.56
C VAL A 584 16.26 -4.95 -41.81
N ILE A 585 16.09 -3.64 -41.97
CA ILE A 585 15.56 -3.07 -43.21
C ILE A 585 16.54 -2.05 -43.80
N THR A 586 16.53 -1.93 -45.12
CA THR A 586 17.18 -0.82 -45.82
C THR A 586 16.10 0.13 -46.28
N THR A 587 16.23 1.41 -45.93
CA THR A 587 15.28 2.43 -46.37
C THR A 587 15.36 2.68 -47.88
N PRO A 588 14.34 3.31 -48.49
CA PRO A 588 14.49 3.88 -49.82
C PRO A 588 15.69 4.82 -49.91
N THR A 589 16.21 4.99 -51.13
CA THR A 589 17.22 6.02 -51.41
C THR A 589 16.54 7.36 -51.61
N TRP A 590 16.96 8.35 -50.85
CA TRP A 590 16.51 9.73 -50.96
C TRP A 590 17.64 10.62 -51.47
N THR A 591 17.30 11.83 -51.91
CA THR A 591 18.26 12.81 -52.41
C THR A 591 18.26 14.06 -51.57
N LEU A 592 19.40 14.73 -51.49
CA LEU A 592 19.54 16.07 -50.93
C LEU A 592 20.47 16.92 -51.81
N THR A 593 20.29 18.23 -51.81
CA THR A 593 21.20 19.17 -52.47
C THR A 593 21.86 20.05 -51.43
N ALA A 594 23.18 19.96 -51.30
CA ALA A 594 23.91 20.74 -50.31
C ALA A 594 24.15 22.17 -50.84
N ASP A 595 23.56 23.18 -50.23
CA ASP A 595 23.71 24.60 -50.60
C ASP A 595 24.30 25.40 -49.43
N PRO A 596 25.45 26.07 -49.60
CA PRO A 596 26.06 26.88 -48.55
C PRO A 596 25.19 28.08 -48.11
N ASN A 597 24.15 28.44 -48.89
CA ASN A 597 23.21 29.50 -48.54
C ASN A 597 22.07 29.01 -47.64
N VAL A 598 21.91 27.69 -47.48
CA VAL A 598 21.01 27.12 -46.48
C VAL A 598 21.75 27.04 -45.16
N ALA A 599 21.19 27.68 -44.14
CA ALA A 599 21.77 27.65 -42.80
C ALA A 599 21.95 26.19 -42.34
N PRO A 600 23.07 25.86 -41.67
CA PRO A 600 23.21 24.58 -40.96
C PRO A 600 21.94 24.27 -40.17
N ASP A 601 21.48 23.02 -40.25
CA ASP A 601 20.56 22.53 -39.23
C ASP A 601 21.25 22.76 -37.88
N ASP A 602 20.49 23.24 -36.92
CA ASP A 602 20.93 24.01 -35.76
C ASP A 602 21.90 23.27 -34.78
N SER A 603 22.51 22.14 -35.16
CA SER A 603 23.44 21.34 -34.37
C SER A 603 24.93 21.52 -34.75
N ALA A 604 25.28 21.96 -35.97
CA ALA A 604 26.68 21.95 -36.44
C ALA A 604 27.50 23.22 -36.16
N ASN A 605 26.89 24.36 -35.81
CA ASN A 605 27.59 25.63 -35.59
C ASN A 605 27.88 25.98 -34.10
N ALA A 606 27.71 25.03 -33.17
CA ALA A 606 27.90 25.27 -31.74
C ALA A 606 29.37 25.28 -31.27
N ALA A 607 30.36 25.32 -32.16
CA ALA A 607 31.75 25.55 -31.78
C ALA A 607 32.14 27.05 -31.75
N ALA A 608 31.34 27.95 -32.34
CA ALA A 608 31.53 29.39 -32.20
C ALA A 608 30.20 30.12 -32.41
N ALA A 609 29.51 30.41 -31.31
CA ALA A 609 28.24 31.16 -31.22
C ALA A 609 26.93 30.43 -31.62
N GLY A 610 26.50 29.52 -30.75
CA GLY A 610 25.16 29.57 -30.13
C GLY A 610 23.93 29.29 -30.98
N SER A 611 23.75 28.03 -31.40
CA SER A 611 22.42 27.45 -31.57
C SER A 611 22.10 26.50 -30.40
N LYS A 612 20.91 26.64 -29.81
CA LYS A 612 20.52 26.02 -28.53
C LYS A 612 20.07 24.58 -28.78
N SER A 613 20.82 23.62 -28.24
CA SER A 613 20.42 22.21 -28.16
C SER A 613 19.03 22.04 -27.52
N SER A 614 18.29 20.99 -27.93
CA SER A 614 16.96 20.64 -27.39
C SER A 614 16.96 20.27 -25.89
N TYR A 615 18.15 20.16 -25.31
CA TYR A 615 18.45 20.04 -23.88
C TYR A 615 19.76 20.78 -23.61
N ASN A 616 19.94 21.34 -22.41
CA ASN A 616 21.23 21.84 -21.94
C ASN A 616 21.68 20.94 -20.76
N LEU A 617 22.99 20.70 -20.62
CA LEU A 617 23.54 19.85 -19.54
C LEU A 617 24.43 20.67 -18.61
N GLY A 618 24.31 20.45 -17.31
CA GLY A 618 25.24 20.98 -16.32
C GLY A 618 26.60 20.27 -16.36
N ALA A 619 27.61 20.80 -15.69
CA ALA A 619 28.93 20.15 -15.62
C ALA A 619 28.90 18.87 -14.75
N CYS A 620 28.03 18.86 -13.73
CA CYS A 620 27.98 17.81 -12.71
C CYS A 620 27.17 16.58 -13.06
N ARG A 621 27.59 15.40 -12.61
CA ARG A 621 26.80 14.15 -12.70
C ARG A 621 26.81 13.38 -11.38
N HIS A 622 25.82 12.50 -11.19
CA HIS A 622 25.89 11.50 -10.11
C HIS A 622 26.88 10.37 -10.46
N GLY A 623 27.55 9.82 -9.44
CA GLY A 623 28.41 8.64 -9.58
C GLY A 623 27.62 7.36 -9.92
N GLY A 624 28.32 6.31 -10.36
CA GLY A 624 27.82 5.10 -11.07
C GLY A 624 26.77 4.18 -10.39
N LEU A 625 25.95 4.69 -9.49
CA LEU A 625 24.71 4.05 -9.07
C LEU A 625 23.68 4.14 -10.20
N ARG A 626 22.77 3.17 -10.32
CA ARG A 626 21.58 3.27 -11.19
C ARG A 626 20.35 3.76 -10.41
N ASP A 627 20.32 3.47 -9.12
CA ASP A 627 19.30 3.95 -8.18
C ASP A 627 19.70 5.32 -7.59
N ARG A 628 18.75 6.25 -7.57
CA ARG A 628 18.86 7.59 -6.99
C ARG A 628 17.80 7.72 -5.91
N ARG A 629 18.22 8.04 -4.71
CA ARG A 629 17.32 8.09 -3.55
C ARG A 629 17.00 9.52 -3.20
N TRP A 630 15.72 9.83 -3.03
CA TRP A 630 15.28 11.07 -2.42
C TRP A 630 14.73 10.80 -1.04
N TYR A 631 14.93 11.73 -0.12
CA TYR A 631 14.32 11.66 1.21
C TYR A 631 13.49 12.91 1.48
N ASN A 632 12.40 12.72 2.24
CA ASN A 632 11.54 13.80 2.68
C ASN A 632 12.23 14.55 3.82
N TYR A 633 12.58 15.81 3.62
CA TYR A 633 13.23 16.62 4.66
C TYR A 633 12.20 17.36 5.49
N THR A 634 11.47 18.30 4.87
CA THR A 634 10.55 19.18 5.59
C THR A 634 9.37 19.57 4.72
N GLY A 635 8.15 19.43 5.26
CA GLY A 635 6.93 20.00 4.70
C GLY A 635 6.38 19.33 3.44
N VAL A 636 6.99 18.24 2.97
CA VAL A 636 6.49 17.44 1.84
C VAL A 636 5.38 16.51 2.34
N THR A 637 4.18 17.07 2.53
CA THR A 637 2.97 16.35 2.96
C THR A 637 1.80 16.67 2.03
N GLY A 638 0.74 15.85 2.09
CA GLY A 638 -0.48 16.04 1.28
C GLY A 638 -0.19 16.25 -0.20
N ALA A 639 -0.73 17.32 -0.78
CA ALA A 639 -0.60 17.65 -2.20
C ALA A 639 0.86 17.82 -2.70
N TYR A 640 1.80 18.18 -1.82
CA TYR A 640 3.21 18.29 -2.19
C TYR A 640 3.91 16.93 -2.25
N LYS A 641 3.52 16.00 -1.36
CA LYS A 641 3.98 14.60 -1.44
C LYS A 641 3.47 13.94 -2.72
N THR A 642 2.20 14.15 -3.06
CA THR A 642 1.63 13.71 -4.34
C THR A 642 2.41 14.28 -5.52
N ALA A 643 2.69 15.60 -5.52
CA ALA A 643 3.46 16.23 -6.61
C ALA A 643 4.87 15.63 -6.79
N VAL A 644 5.57 15.34 -5.69
CA VAL A 644 6.89 14.67 -5.72
C VAL A 644 6.79 13.26 -6.28
N ASN A 645 5.81 12.47 -5.81
CA ASN A 645 5.60 11.10 -6.31
C ASN A 645 5.25 11.07 -7.80
N THR A 646 4.37 11.98 -8.26
CA THR A 646 4.04 12.12 -9.68
C THR A 646 5.26 12.49 -10.50
N ALA A 647 6.06 13.47 -10.07
CA ALA A 647 7.29 13.87 -10.75
C ALA A 647 8.31 12.73 -10.85
N VAL A 648 8.49 11.96 -9.77
CA VAL A 648 9.35 10.77 -9.74
C VAL A 648 8.84 9.70 -10.71
N SER A 649 7.53 9.45 -10.73
CA SER A 649 6.92 8.51 -11.66
C SER A 649 7.10 8.92 -13.12
N GLN A 650 6.97 10.22 -13.42
CA GLN A 650 7.21 10.76 -14.76
C GLN A 650 8.64 10.48 -15.23
N TRP A 651 9.64 10.70 -14.39
CA TRP A 651 11.04 10.41 -14.75
C TRP A 651 11.32 8.92 -14.87
N ASN A 652 10.83 8.10 -13.93
CA ASN A 652 11.08 6.65 -13.95
C ASN A 652 10.39 5.95 -15.13
N GLY A 653 9.23 6.46 -15.59
CA GLY A 653 8.47 5.89 -16.69
C GLY A 653 9.10 6.05 -18.08
N LEU A 654 10.23 6.75 -18.20
CA LEU A 654 10.84 7.13 -19.49
C LEU A 654 11.98 6.22 -19.95
N GLY A 655 12.22 5.09 -19.27
CA GLY A 655 13.23 4.10 -19.68
C GLY A 655 14.66 4.65 -19.69
N LEU A 656 15.02 5.52 -18.74
CA LEU A 656 16.29 6.27 -18.74
C LEU A 656 17.52 5.48 -18.28
N GLY A 657 17.37 4.21 -17.87
CA GLY A 657 18.45 3.43 -17.27
C GLY A 657 18.88 3.87 -15.85
N ILE A 658 18.15 4.83 -15.28
CA ILE A 658 18.24 5.29 -13.89
C ILE A 658 16.86 5.20 -13.23
N SER A 659 16.82 4.97 -11.91
CA SER A 659 15.60 4.99 -11.11
C SER A 659 15.71 6.02 -10.00
N ILE A 660 14.59 6.67 -9.66
CA ILE A 660 14.45 7.56 -8.52
C ILE A 660 13.52 6.90 -7.50
N THR A 661 14.00 6.66 -6.29
CA THR A 661 13.27 5.95 -5.23
C THR A 661 13.25 6.76 -3.94
N GLN A 662 12.22 6.57 -3.11
CA GLN A 662 12.16 7.23 -1.80
C GLN A 662 12.97 6.42 -0.77
N THR A 663 13.66 7.12 0.14
CA THR A 663 14.27 6.53 1.34
C THR A 663 13.80 7.25 2.61
N SER A 664 13.75 6.52 3.72
CA SER A 664 13.35 7.04 5.04
C SER A 664 14.45 7.78 5.78
N SER A 665 15.70 7.73 5.29
CA SER A 665 16.86 8.35 5.94
C SER A 665 17.66 9.23 4.99
N ALA A 666 18.28 10.28 5.51
CA ALA A 666 19.22 11.09 4.73
C ALA A 666 20.48 10.30 4.33
N SER A 667 20.79 9.21 5.03
CA SER A 667 21.95 8.37 4.75
C SER A 667 21.76 7.64 3.42
N GLY A 668 22.65 7.92 2.45
CA GLY A 668 22.60 7.32 1.12
C GLY A 668 21.61 7.97 0.15
N ALA A 669 20.93 9.06 0.53
CA ALA A 669 20.11 9.85 -0.37
C ALA A 669 20.97 10.75 -1.28
N GLN A 670 20.54 10.92 -2.52
CA GLN A 670 21.11 11.88 -3.48
C GLN A 670 20.30 13.18 -3.53
N PHE A 671 19.01 13.13 -3.17
CA PHE A 671 18.12 14.28 -3.20
C PHE A 671 17.45 14.52 -1.84
N GLN A 672 17.35 15.79 -1.47
CA GLN A 672 16.69 16.25 -0.26
C GLN A 672 15.51 17.13 -0.65
N VAL A 673 14.28 16.65 -0.46
CA VAL A 673 13.09 17.37 -0.94
C VAL A 673 12.42 18.11 0.21
N SER A 674 12.14 19.40 0.00
CA SER A 674 11.46 20.27 0.96
C SER A 674 10.30 21.02 0.30
N ALA A 675 9.17 21.15 0.98
CA ALA A 675 8.10 22.06 0.58
C ALA A 675 7.83 23.06 1.71
N GLN A 676 8.19 24.33 1.50
CA GLN A 676 8.07 25.37 2.51
C GLN A 676 7.60 26.69 1.88
N ASN A 677 7.12 27.60 2.71
CA ASN A 677 6.75 28.94 2.25
C ASN A 677 8.00 29.82 2.26
N TYR A 678 8.61 30.03 1.09
CA TYR A 678 9.78 30.89 0.93
C TYR A 678 9.42 32.35 0.57
N GLY A 679 8.13 32.70 0.62
CA GLY A 679 7.64 34.04 0.30
C GLY A 679 7.66 34.36 -1.19
N ASN A 680 7.47 35.65 -1.49
CA ASN A 680 7.40 36.19 -2.85
C ASN A 680 8.81 36.36 -3.47
N VAL A 681 9.43 35.24 -3.82
CA VAL A 681 10.74 35.16 -4.47
C VAL A 681 10.59 34.76 -5.94
N LYS A 682 11.56 35.01 -6.81
CA LYS A 682 11.42 34.81 -8.27
C LYS A 682 11.37 33.33 -8.74
N TRP A 683 10.97 32.40 -7.89
CA TRP A 683 10.94 30.97 -8.19
C TRP A 683 9.83 30.24 -7.42
N SER A 684 9.22 29.28 -8.11
CA SER A 684 8.19 28.36 -7.61
C SER A 684 8.79 27.03 -7.16
N GLY A 685 9.84 26.57 -7.85
CA GLY A 685 10.74 25.49 -7.47
C GLY A 685 12.20 25.95 -7.54
N MET A 686 13.08 25.30 -6.79
CA MET A 686 14.51 25.55 -6.86
C MET A 686 15.31 24.30 -6.49
N ALA A 687 16.21 23.89 -7.39
CA ALA A 687 17.26 22.93 -7.14
C ALA A 687 18.63 23.66 -7.05
N PRO A 688 19.09 24.08 -5.87
CA PRO A 688 20.38 24.76 -5.74
C PRO A 688 21.57 23.79 -5.93
N PHE A 689 22.73 24.34 -6.27
CA PHE A 689 24.01 23.61 -6.33
C PHE A 689 24.17 22.58 -7.48
N PHE A 690 23.34 22.67 -8.52
CA PHE A 690 23.40 21.80 -9.72
C PHE A 690 24.72 21.85 -10.52
N ASP A 691 25.62 22.80 -10.22
CA ASP A 691 26.97 22.93 -10.82
C ASP A 691 28.11 22.89 -9.80
N ASP A 692 27.80 22.74 -8.51
CA ASP A 692 28.81 22.74 -7.45
C ASP A 692 29.40 21.33 -7.27
N CYS A 693 30.26 20.94 -8.22
CA CYS A 693 30.99 19.67 -8.20
C CYS A 693 32.43 19.81 -8.75
N PRO A 694 33.40 20.26 -7.96
CA PRO A 694 34.78 20.45 -8.42
C PRO A 694 35.43 19.20 -9.05
N SER A 695 34.96 18.00 -8.70
CA SER A 695 35.42 16.71 -9.23
C SER A 695 34.63 16.19 -10.44
N GLY A 696 33.65 16.94 -10.95
CA GLY A 696 32.70 16.50 -11.96
C GLY A 696 31.58 15.60 -11.43
N TYR A 697 31.59 15.26 -10.13
CA TYR A 697 30.59 14.44 -9.48
C TYR A 697 29.98 15.11 -8.25
N TYR A 698 28.67 14.93 -8.05
CA TYR A 698 28.03 15.37 -6.82
C TYR A 698 28.56 14.59 -5.61
N ASN A 699 29.09 15.29 -4.62
CA ASN A 699 29.63 14.74 -3.37
C ASN A 699 28.76 15.08 -2.15
N ARG A 700 27.54 15.56 -2.38
CA ARG A 700 26.58 15.97 -1.37
C ARG A 700 25.17 15.61 -1.80
N ILE A 701 24.26 15.67 -0.83
CA ILE A 701 22.82 15.59 -1.12
C ILE A 701 22.39 16.89 -1.79
N LEU A 702 21.66 16.79 -2.90
CA LEU A 702 21.17 17.93 -3.64
C LEU A 702 19.78 18.35 -3.14
N PRO A 703 19.61 19.60 -2.70
CA PRO A 703 18.31 20.11 -2.30
C PRO A 703 17.35 20.26 -3.50
N LEU A 704 16.07 20.00 -3.25
CA LEU A 704 14.94 20.32 -4.12
C LEU A 704 13.90 21.05 -3.27
N ASN A 705 13.70 22.33 -3.53
CA ASN A 705 12.85 23.20 -2.74
C ASN A 705 11.59 23.58 -3.52
N LEU A 706 10.43 23.26 -2.98
CA LEU A 706 9.12 23.62 -3.50
C LEU A 706 8.58 24.81 -2.70
N ASN A 707 8.31 25.92 -3.38
CA ASN A 707 7.80 27.14 -2.75
C ASN A 707 6.28 27.12 -2.63
N THR A 708 5.80 26.78 -1.44
CA THR A 708 4.35 26.73 -1.17
C THR A 708 3.67 28.09 -1.28
N TYR A 709 4.43 29.20 -1.29
CA TYR A 709 3.89 30.54 -1.56
C TYR A 709 3.18 30.62 -2.92
N TYR A 710 3.80 30.06 -3.97
CA TYR A 710 3.22 30.01 -5.33
C TYR A 710 2.42 28.73 -5.54
N LEU A 711 2.99 27.57 -5.18
CA LEU A 711 2.41 26.27 -5.49
C LEU A 711 1.05 26.04 -4.81
N LYS A 712 0.73 26.72 -3.70
CA LYS A 712 -0.60 26.63 -3.09
C LYS A 712 -1.74 26.95 -4.09
N ASN A 713 -1.47 27.84 -5.06
CA ASN A 713 -2.43 28.25 -6.09
C ASN A 713 -2.33 27.41 -7.37
N TYR A 714 -1.37 26.49 -7.47
CA TYR A 714 -1.19 25.63 -8.64
C TYR A 714 -2.12 24.44 -8.58
N THR A 715 -2.56 23.92 -9.73
CA THR A 715 -3.23 22.62 -9.81
C THR A 715 -2.27 21.49 -9.39
N ALA A 716 -2.80 20.30 -9.11
CA ALA A 716 -1.96 19.14 -8.81
C ALA A 716 -0.95 18.85 -9.93
N GLN A 717 -1.39 18.95 -11.19
CA GLN A 717 -0.56 18.78 -12.37
C GLN A 717 0.55 19.84 -12.44
N GLN A 718 0.23 21.12 -12.22
CA GLN A 718 1.23 22.21 -12.23
C GLN A 718 2.27 22.06 -11.10
N LYS A 719 1.85 21.63 -9.90
CA LYS A 719 2.77 21.31 -8.80
C LYS A 719 3.72 20.17 -9.20
N ALA A 720 3.18 19.10 -9.79
CA ALA A 720 3.97 17.97 -10.26
C ALA A 720 4.97 18.38 -11.36
N THR A 721 4.54 19.18 -12.34
CA THR A 721 5.41 19.71 -13.41
C THR A 721 6.56 20.54 -12.85
N THR A 722 6.27 21.44 -11.91
CA THR A 722 7.30 22.25 -11.25
C THR A 722 8.30 21.34 -10.55
N THR A 723 7.79 20.33 -9.85
CA THR A 723 8.64 19.36 -9.13
C THR A 723 9.48 18.51 -10.08
N ALA A 724 8.92 18.07 -11.21
CA ALA A 724 9.63 17.30 -12.23
C ALA A 724 10.75 18.10 -12.88
N HIS A 725 10.55 19.40 -13.11
CA HIS A 725 11.59 20.30 -13.59
C HIS A 725 12.77 20.41 -12.64
N GLU A 726 12.51 20.59 -11.33
CA GLU A 726 13.59 20.66 -10.35
C GLU A 726 14.34 19.33 -10.20
N PHE A 727 13.64 18.19 -10.34
CA PHE A 727 14.32 16.91 -10.48
C PHE A 727 15.21 16.86 -11.72
N GLY A 728 14.75 17.40 -12.85
CA GLY A 728 15.57 17.54 -14.06
C GLY A 728 16.90 18.26 -13.81
N HIS A 729 16.89 19.35 -13.04
CA HIS A 729 18.11 20.03 -12.61
C HIS A 729 19.01 19.15 -11.75
N ASN A 730 18.47 18.49 -10.73
CA ASN A 730 19.22 17.59 -9.86
C ASN A 730 19.75 16.34 -10.57
N LEU A 731 19.13 15.97 -11.70
CA LEU A 731 19.61 14.94 -12.61
C LEU A 731 20.64 15.48 -13.62
N GLY A 732 20.89 16.78 -13.68
CA GLY A 732 21.96 17.39 -14.48
C GLY A 732 21.50 18.12 -15.74
N LEU A 733 20.20 18.35 -15.92
CA LEU A 733 19.69 19.22 -16.99
C LEU A 733 19.78 20.70 -16.64
N ARG A 734 19.75 21.53 -17.68
CA ARG A 734 19.76 22.98 -17.62
C ARG A 734 18.59 23.55 -18.38
N HIS A 735 18.31 24.81 -18.08
CA HIS A 735 17.26 25.54 -18.76
C HIS A 735 17.48 25.59 -20.27
N VAL A 736 16.41 25.40 -21.03
CA VAL A 736 16.39 25.53 -22.49
C VAL A 736 15.28 26.49 -22.89
N GLY A 737 15.59 27.38 -23.83
CA GLY A 737 14.69 28.44 -24.27
C GLY A 737 14.74 29.69 -23.40
N ASP A 738 13.74 30.55 -23.56
CA ASP A 738 13.55 31.79 -22.80
C ASP A 738 12.14 31.79 -22.17
N ASP A 739 11.96 32.57 -21.11
CA ASP A 739 10.63 32.84 -20.52
C ASP A 739 10.06 34.13 -21.12
N LYS A 740 9.34 34.00 -22.25
CA LYS A 740 8.68 35.12 -22.94
C LYS A 740 7.29 34.72 -23.41
N ASP A 741 6.36 35.69 -23.36
CA ASP A 741 4.97 35.48 -23.73
C ASP A 741 4.77 35.10 -25.21
N ASP A 742 5.76 35.29 -26.08
CA ASP A 742 5.74 34.93 -27.49
C ASP A 742 6.57 33.68 -27.84
N TYR A 743 7.14 32.99 -26.83
CA TYR A 743 7.98 31.82 -27.08
C TYR A 743 7.15 30.65 -27.69
N PRO A 744 7.54 30.10 -28.87
CA PRO A 744 6.73 29.11 -29.57
C PRO A 744 6.53 27.82 -28.77
N CYS A 745 5.27 27.40 -28.58
CA CYS A 745 4.95 26.22 -27.77
C CYS A 745 5.58 24.92 -28.26
N ALA A 746 5.80 24.76 -29.56
CA ALA A 746 6.51 23.62 -30.14
C ALA A 746 7.97 23.49 -29.66
N LYS A 747 8.57 24.58 -29.16
CA LYS A 747 9.96 24.62 -28.66
C LYS A 747 10.06 24.62 -27.13
N VAL A 748 8.93 24.48 -26.41
CA VAL A 748 8.91 24.51 -24.94
C VAL A 748 9.19 23.10 -24.40
N ALA A 749 10.34 22.93 -23.76
CA ALA A 749 10.70 21.72 -23.02
C ALA A 749 10.23 21.79 -21.55
N LEU A 750 10.29 20.67 -20.82
CA LEU A 750 10.03 20.71 -19.37
C LEU A 750 11.05 21.61 -18.68
N MET A 751 12.29 21.64 -19.17
CA MET A 751 13.36 22.50 -18.68
C MET A 751 13.26 23.97 -19.16
N ASN A 752 12.13 24.42 -19.70
CA ASN A 752 11.94 25.87 -19.89
C ASN A 752 11.88 26.59 -18.52
N PRO A 753 12.56 27.74 -18.35
CA PRO A 753 12.66 28.44 -17.06
C PRO A 753 11.34 29.03 -16.55
N GLY A 754 10.33 29.21 -17.41
CA GLY A 754 9.06 29.85 -17.08
C GLY A 754 7.93 28.87 -16.79
N ASP A 755 7.31 28.97 -15.62
CA ASP A 755 6.07 28.23 -15.30
C ASP A 755 4.92 28.60 -16.22
N THR A 756 4.69 29.91 -16.39
CA THR A 756 3.60 30.45 -17.20
C THR A 756 3.71 29.95 -18.65
N THR A 757 4.92 30.00 -19.20
CA THR A 757 5.23 29.53 -20.55
C THR A 757 4.96 28.02 -20.70
N ARG A 758 5.40 27.21 -19.73
CA ARG A 758 5.14 25.75 -19.72
C ARG A 758 3.67 25.41 -19.64
N PHE A 759 2.94 26.03 -18.72
CA PHE A 759 1.53 25.73 -18.50
C PHE A 759 0.66 26.19 -19.67
N ARG A 760 0.94 27.38 -20.22
CA ARG A 760 0.27 27.87 -21.44
C ARG A 760 0.46 26.89 -22.60
N CYS A 761 1.67 26.36 -22.75
CA CYS A 761 2.02 25.46 -23.84
C CYS A 761 1.70 23.99 -23.56
N GLY A 762 1.01 23.68 -22.45
CA GLY A 762 0.58 22.32 -22.13
C GLY A 762 1.72 21.35 -21.78
N VAL A 763 2.86 21.86 -21.33
CA VAL A 763 4.03 21.04 -20.99
C VAL A 763 3.96 20.65 -19.52
N TYR A 764 3.54 19.41 -19.26
CA TYR A 764 3.31 18.89 -17.90
C TYR A 764 4.16 17.68 -17.51
N SER A 765 5.00 17.19 -18.42
CA SER A 765 5.88 16.04 -18.24
C SER A 765 7.17 16.23 -19.06
N PRO A 766 8.25 15.49 -18.75
CA PRO A 766 9.48 15.55 -19.53
C PRO A 766 9.20 15.27 -21.02
N LYS A 767 9.81 16.07 -21.89
CA LYS A 767 9.73 15.92 -23.34
C LYS A 767 10.96 15.18 -23.87
N ILE A 768 10.93 14.85 -25.16
CA ILE A 768 12.00 14.07 -25.81
C ILE A 768 13.38 14.72 -25.68
N GLY A 769 13.47 16.06 -25.72
CA GLY A 769 14.70 16.79 -25.44
C GLY A 769 15.24 16.52 -24.03
N ASP A 770 14.38 16.61 -23.02
CA ASP A 770 14.72 16.36 -21.62
C ASP A 770 15.20 14.90 -21.41
N VAL A 771 14.52 13.94 -22.04
CA VAL A 771 14.88 12.51 -22.06
C VAL A 771 16.26 12.29 -22.67
N ASN A 772 16.50 12.87 -23.85
CA ASN A 772 17.77 12.76 -24.57
C ASN A 772 18.92 13.38 -23.78
N GLY A 773 18.65 14.49 -23.08
CA GLY A 773 19.62 15.11 -22.18
C GLY A 773 20.04 14.17 -21.05
N ILE A 774 19.09 13.54 -20.36
CA ILE A 774 19.38 12.57 -19.29
C ILE A 774 20.10 11.34 -19.82
N LYS A 775 19.63 10.75 -20.92
CA LYS A 775 20.29 9.62 -21.58
C LYS A 775 21.74 9.96 -21.94
N LYS A 776 21.98 11.14 -22.53
CA LYS A 776 23.35 11.64 -22.83
C LYS A 776 24.19 11.80 -21.57
N LYS A 777 23.61 12.31 -20.48
CA LYS A 777 24.31 12.56 -19.21
C LYS A 777 24.77 11.28 -18.50
N TYR A 778 24.01 10.19 -18.67
CA TYR A 778 24.24 8.92 -17.98
C TYR A 778 24.55 7.74 -18.92
N LYS A 779 24.92 7.99 -20.19
CA LYS A 779 25.37 6.94 -21.13
C LYS A 779 26.38 6.01 -20.47
N LYS A 780 26.09 4.71 -20.56
CA LYS A 780 27.13 3.76 -20.91
C LYS A 780 27.12 3.66 -22.43
#